data_AF-A0A6L3EI74-F1
#
_entry.id   AF-A0A6L3EI74-F1
#
_cell.length_a   1.000
_cell.length_b   1.000
_cell.length_c   1.000
_cell.angle_alpha   90.00
_cell.angle_beta   90.00
_cell.angle_gamma   90.00
#
_symmetry.space_group_name_H-M   'P 1'
#
loop_
_entity.id
_entity.type
_entity.pdbx_description
1 polymer ?
#
loop_
_entity_poly.entity_id
_entity_poly.type
_entity_poly.pdbx_seq_one_letter_code
_entity_poly.pdbx_strand_id
1 'polypeptide(L)'
;GTTTVHGEITARGGAAGGDGGFIETSGKQQLVFSRAADASAPNGAPGTWLLDPENIDIGRGEADAIEDSLNLGNNVSVKTGSEGEGEGNISVNASITKSEGDDAALAMDAHGSIDVNAPIKSTSGKLDVKMKAGKSVNVNSSIDTNGGNVSSKITGVEEPAEQDSTESVEIVDESGESETPAGATEGESQVAEGGGTDADAPDGEPPEVAAETEGSDSESEEAAEAVAQAEVEADQQPGIEAIEEIQSELDDGAAVAAGETGPEPELEPSFDLTGTGSIKTGGGDINIEAIGGIANVDGVLDASNPAEDGVGGEVTVFADEVNVGGDARIDVSGDAGGGTVLIGGDVQGGGDAPTATKTTIAEGAEIRADARSDGDGGTVVVWSDGRTEFGGDISARGGEHGGDGGFVEVSGKEQLSYRGMVDTRAPEGETGVLLLDPTEIFIANGPNPSSVAGNSATSAVDEGTSGASSVTIYEKDLEAQLTGVLLVANRGITLQDLADDELTMTVDLELRVRGSSNGSSNTGFIVFEDLGTGSASASGGLNDATADTIRVTNEDADLVLTGGTDGSSNFDATTANQVTVTVGNLVAVTPGVDDADPPAEKASANVTVRSGGDIQVENVRAEAIGEQDSSSGFAGAAVDLRSGGNVTVNGDIEVSAEQTLEDDDDPKDFRDWQVATAYLDVDAGTHSSGAIHIKGDIDVTATAAFRADVEGTASDNTYAAEGYAGVYLLAADDITLDGEIRVIADADASGYTDVYGAKAHAYLFADAGVEHEGSDGNLALGGDVLVSADASHQTFGPESTRFYLEGAEARASVALKAADDITIGERGDVDSASDEPVNITVASRAYSDMNMLDLPGSPAGEDNDASAHAVSYLTVAAGLHSSGALDILGDINVSADAELHDAGSHFNYLQPYLSYLGGDDDADAFSTVNLFGASALRYEGDITVD
;
A
#
# COMPACT_ATOMS: atom_id res chain seq x y z
N GLY A 1 31.64 49.00 26.81
CA GLY A 1 32.61 49.14 27.90
C GLY A 1 32.24 48.23 29.05
N THR A 2 33.22 47.73 29.80
CA THR A 2 33.04 46.74 30.88
C THR A 2 32.16 47.23 32.03
N THR A 3 31.18 46.42 32.42
CA THR A 3 30.46 46.51 33.71
C THR A 3 31.06 45.52 34.70
N THR A 4 31.23 45.91 35.97
CA THR A 4 31.74 45.02 37.02
C THR A 4 30.92 45.11 38.31
N VAL A 5 30.35 43.99 38.75
CA VAL A 5 29.41 43.88 39.87
C VAL A 5 29.95 42.93 40.94
N HIS A 6 30.43 43.51 42.04
CA HIS A 6 30.78 42.78 43.28
C HIS A 6 29.86 43.14 44.45
N GLY A 7 28.77 43.87 44.18
CA GLY A 7 27.74 44.22 45.15
C GLY A 7 26.79 43.06 45.43
N GLU A 8 25.94 43.25 46.43
CA GLU A 8 24.76 42.43 46.67
C GLU A 8 23.55 43.22 46.14
N ILE A 9 22.72 42.60 45.30
CA ILE A 9 21.55 43.24 44.68
C ILE A 9 20.32 42.40 45.05
N THR A 10 19.30 43.02 45.64
CA THR A 10 18.13 42.29 46.17
C THR A 10 16.81 42.97 45.77
N ALA A 11 15.85 42.18 45.33
CA ALA A 11 14.50 42.60 44.91
C ALA A 11 13.45 41.55 45.32
N ARG A 12 13.57 41.04 46.55
CA ARG A 12 12.74 39.94 47.07
C ARG A 12 11.26 40.25 47.20
N GLY A 13 10.46 39.21 47.04
CA GLY A 13 9.07 39.13 47.48
C GLY A 13 8.91 39.17 49.01
N GLY A 14 7.66 39.26 49.46
CA GLY A 14 7.35 39.40 50.89
C GLY A 14 7.35 38.06 51.63
N ALA A 15 7.92 38.03 52.84
CA ALA A 15 7.90 36.84 53.73
C ALA A 15 6.49 36.44 54.25
N ALA A 16 5.43 37.07 53.74
CA ALA A 16 4.03 36.74 53.99
C ALA A 16 3.20 36.75 52.68
N GLY A 17 3.87 36.67 51.52
CA GLY A 17 3.27 36.77 50.19
C GLY A 17 3.78 37.96 49.38
N GLY A 18 3.61 37.87 48.06
CA GLY A 18 4.07 38.84 47.07
C GLY A 18 5.29 38.33 46.30
N ASP A 19 5.26 38.52 44.98
CA ASP A 19 6.16 37.91 44.01
C ASP A 19 7.56 38.54 43.99
N GLY A 20 8.49 37.85 43.33
CA GLY A 20 9.86 38.31 43.16
C GLY A 20 9.99 39.46 42.17
N GLY A 21 11.00 40.30 42.38
CA GLY A 21 11.30 41.42 41.50
C GLY A 21 12.10 41.04 40.25
N PHE A 22 12.29 42.03 39.38
CA PHE A 22 13.22 41.96 38.26
C PHE A 22 14.54 42.65 38.64
N ILE A 23 15.67 42.01 38.34
CA ILE A 23 17.02 42.56 38.53
C ILE A 23 17.75 42.44 37.19
N GLU A 24 18.41 43.51 36.75
CA GLU A 24 19.23 43.53 35.54
C GLU A 24 20.69 43.83 35.90
N THR A 25 21.61 43.14 35.25
CA THR A 25 23.04 43.50 35.19
C THR A 25 23.54 43.36 33.76
N SER A 26 23.78 44.50 33.11
CA SER A 26 24.07 44.63 31.67
C SER A 26 25.46 45.20 31.39
N GLY A 27 26.04 44.90 30.23
CA GLY A 27 27.42 45.28 29.90
C GLY A 27 27.84 45.06 28.44
N LYS A 28 27.60 46.07 27.58
CA LYS A 28 27.98 46.15 26.16
C LYS A 28 29.50 46.18 25.91
N GLN A 29 30.18 45.06 26.20
CA GLN A 29 31.51 44.59 25.75
C GLN A 29 31.97 43.46 26.66
N GLN A 30 31.74 43.60 27.97
CA GLN A 30 32.07 42.61 28.98
C GLN A 30 31.26 42.88 30.24
N LEU A 31 30.67 41.82 30.78
CA LEU A 31 30.02 41.82 32.09
C LEU A 31 30.84 40.93 33.02
N VAL A 32 31.25 41.46 34.17
CA VAL A 32 31.96 40.70 35.20
C VAL A 32 31.17 40.75 36.50
N PHE A 33 30.73 39.61 37.00
CA PHE A 33 29.99 39.48 38.24
C PHE A 33 30.58 38.35 39.09
N SER A 34 30.34 38.38 40.40
CA SER A 34 30.93 37.39 41.32
C SER A 34 30.06 37.14 42.56
N ARG A 35 28.75 37.36 42.42
CA ARG A 35 27.70 37.22 43.43
C ARG A 35 26.35 37.07 42.74
N ALA A 36 25.46 36.25 43.30
CA ALA A 36 24.07 36.18 42.89
C ALA A 36 23.33 37.50 43.11
N ALA A 37 22.33 37.73 42.27
CA ALA A 37 21.20 38.59 42.60
C ALA A 37 20.17 37.80 43.43
N ASP A 38 19.44 38.47 44.33
CA ASP A 38 18.41 37.85 45.17
C ASP A 38 17.02 38.44 44.88
N ALA A 39 16.28 37.78 44.00
CA ALA A 39 14.92 38.12 43.61
C ALA A 39 13.85 37.25 44.32
N SER A 40 14.24 36.51 45.37
CA SER A 40 13.48 35.36 45.89
C SER A 40 12.13 35.72 46.50
N ALA A 41 11.15 34.82 46.38
CA ALA A 41 9.77 35.05 46.83
C ALA A 41 9.16 33.78 47.48
N PRO A 42 9.47 33.48 48.76
CA PRO A 42 9.10 32.22 49.40
C PRO A 42 7.60 31.91 49.58
N ASN A 43 6.71 32.78 49.08
CA ASN A 43 5.24 32.65 49.09
C ASN A 43 4.63 33.40 47.87
N GLY A 44 5.30 33.41 46.72
CA GLY A 44 4.89 34.10 45.49
C GLY A 44 5.60 33.54 44.27
N ALA A 45 5.37 34.13 43.09
CA ALA A 45 6.09 33.72 41.88
C ALA A 45 7.59 34.08 41.96
N PRO A 46 8.50 33.23 41.43
CA PRO A 46 9.94 33.50 41.45
C PRO A 46 10.30 34.74 40.61
N GLY A 47 11.17 35.58 41.16
CA GLY A 47 11.70 36.76 40.46
C GLY A 47 12.80 36.40 39.46
N THR A 48 13.17 37.35 38.60
CA THR A 48 14.10 37.12 37.49
C THR A 48 15.33 38.00 37.57
N TRP A 49 16.51 37.39 37.41
CA TRP A 49 17.77 38.08 37.15
C TRP A 49 18.14 38.00 35.67
N LEU A 50 18.16 39.14 34.98
CA LEU A 50 18.67 39.28 33.61
C LEU A 50 20.17 39.66 33.62
N LEU A 51 20.96 38.85 32.93
CA LEU A 51 22.34 39.08 32.52
C LEU A 51 22.31 39.49 31.03
N ASP A 52 22.75 40.71 30.73
CA ASP A 52 22.73 41.27 29.35
C ASP A 52 24.15 41.72 28.89
N PRO A 53 25.04 40.77 28.55
CA PRO A 53 26.36 41.03 27.96
C PRO A 53 26.37 41.06 26.42
N GLU A 54 27.54 41.34 25.84
CA GLU A 54 27.78 41.25 24.39
C GLU A 54 28.17 39.82 23.95
N ASN A 55 29.04 39.17 24.73
CA ASN A 55 29.35 37.72 24.73
C ASN A 55 29.49 37.28 26.20
N ILE A 56 29.31 35.99 26.52
CA ILE A 56 29.62 35.48 27.86
C ILE A 56 30.16 34.04 27.90
N ASP A 57 31.41 33.94 28.36
CA ASP A 57 31.96 32.72 28.95
C ASP A 57 31.42 32.57 30.38
N ILE A 58 30.56 31.57 30.62
CA ILE A 58 30.15 31.21 31.98
C ILE A 58 31.24 30.29 32.56
N GLY A 59 32.30 30.95 33.05
CA GLY A 59 33.38 30.34 33.83
C GLY A 59 32.98 30.03 35.27
N ARG A 60 33.93 29.57 36.10
CA ARG A 60 33.58 29.08 37.46
C ARG A 60 32.98 30.16 38.37
N GLY A 61 33.45 31.41 38.30
CA GLY A 61 32.96 32.48 39.19
C GLY A 61 31.60 33.04 38.78
N GLU A 62 31.32 32.97 37.48
CA GLU A 62 30.06 33.31 36.83
C GLU A 62 29.02 32.21 37.14
N ALA A 63 29.43 30.94 37.00
CA ALA A 63 28.65 29.77 37.40
C ALA A 63 28.34 29.76 38.89
N ASP A 64 29.32 29.95 39.79
CA ASP A 64 29.13 30.05 41.25
C ASP A 64 27.99 31.05 41.60
N ALA A 65 27.93 32.18 40.88
CA ALA A 65 26.92 33.22 41.09
C ALA A 65 25.54 32.88 40.48
N ILE A 66 25.48 32.15 39.37
CA ILE A 66 24.22 31.62 38.80
C ILE A 66 23.67 30.49 39.68
N GLU A 67 24.52 29.57 40.15
CA GLU A 67 24.21 28.53 41.14
C GLU A 67 23.54 29.14 42.37
N ASP A 68 24.19 30.11 43.04
CA ASP A 68 23.64 30.81 44.22
C ASP A 68 22.26 31.45 43.95
N SER A 69 22.00 31.93 42.73
CA SER A 69 20.70 32.54 42.35
C SER A 69 19.60 31.50 42.12
N LEU A 70 19.89 30.42 41.41
CA LEU A 70 18.95 29.31 41.18
C LEU A 70 18.61 28.57 42.49
N ASN A 71 19.56 28.51 43.43
CA ASN A 71 19.39 27.95 44.77
C ASN A 71 18.51 28.81 45.69
N LEU A 72 18.35 30.12 45.39
CA LEU A 72 17.40 31.01 46.06
C LEU A 72 15.97 30.89 45.51
N GLY A 73 15.72 30.08 44.48
CA GLY A 73 14.43 30.04 43.77
C GLY A 73 14.20 31.27 42.89
N ASN A 74 15.25 31.81 42.28
CA ASN A 74 15.15 32.86 41.26
C ASN A 74 15.23 32.24 39.87
N ASN A 75 14.53 32.81 38.90
CA ASN A 75 14.82 32.60 37.49
C ASN A 75 16.08 33.38 37.10
N VAL A 76 16.89 32.81 36.21
CA VAL A 76 18.04 33.47 35.59
C VAL A 76 17.82 33.51 34.08
N SER A 77 18.05 34.65 33.47
CA SER A 77 18.03 34.84 32.02
C SER A 77 19.36 35.44 31.58
N VAL A 78 19.99 34.84 30.57
CA VAL A 78 21.21 35.30 29.93
C VAL A 78 20.85 35.67 28.50
N LYS A 79 21.03 36.92 28.11
CA LYS A 79 20.71 37.41 26.77
C LYS A 79 21.92 38.12 26.17
N THR A 80 22.23 37.88 24.90
CA THR A 80 23.25 38.67 24.19
C THR A 80 22.63 39.62 23.17
N GLY A 81 23.33 40.73 22.91
CA GLY A 81 22.94 41.73 21.93
C GLY A 81 23.58 41.50 20.56
N SER A 82 22.91 41.99 19.50
CA SER A 82 23.43 42.05 18.13
C SER A 82 24.37 43.23 17.87
N GLU A 83 24.40 44.24 18.74
CA GLU A 83 25.24 45.43 18.57
C GLU A 83 26.61 45.27 19.27
N GLY A 84 27.68 44.95 18.55
CA GLY A 84 29.00 44.76 19.18
C GLY A 84 30.22 44.72 18.25
N GLU A 85 31.36 44.41 18.84
CA GLU A 85 32.52 43.78 18.17
C GLU A 85 32.53 42.24 18.41
N GLY A 86 31.65 41.73 19.28
CA GLY A 86 31.45 40.30 19.56
C GLY A 86 30.37 39.62 18.70
N GLU A 87 30.45 38.30 18.60
CA GLU A 87 29.56 37.43 17.79
C GLU A 87 28.15 37.25 18.37
N GLY A 88 27.98 37.42 19.68
CA GLY A 88 26.72 37.21 20.39
C GLY A 88 26.60 35.86 21.11
N ASN A 89 27.70 35.20 21.46
CA ASN A 89 27.70 33.80 21.94
C ASN A 89 27.53 33.68 23.48
N ILE A 90 26.97 32.54 23.91
CA ILE A 90 26.83 32.12 25.32
C ILE A 90 27.48 30.74 25.49
N SER A 91 28.60 30.64 26.21
CA SER A 91 29.33 29.36 26.36
C SER A 91 29.44 28.94 27.83
N VAL A 92 28.78 27.84 28.20
CA VAL A 92 28.74 27.26 29.55
C VAL A 92 29.98 26.38 29.77
N ASN A 93 31.03 26.99 30.30
CA ASN A 93 32.36 26.39 30.44
C ASN A 93 32.67 25.91 31.88
N ALA A 94 31.72 26.04 32.81
CA ALA A 94 31.77 25.48 34.16
C ALA A 94 30.37 25.00 34.60
N SER A 95 30.31 23.97 35.45
CA SER A 95 29.05 23.36 35.88
C SER A 95 28.14 24.33 36.64
N ILE A 96 26.83 24.22 36.39
CA ILE A 96 25.77 24.97 37.07
C ILE A 96 24.84 23.97 37.79
N THR A 97 24.91 23.95 39.12
CA THR A 97 24.18 23.02 40.00
C THR A 97 23.15 23.74 40.87
N LYS A 98 21.86 23.55 40.57
CA LYS A 98 20.74 23.87 41.47
C LYS A 98 20.57 22.72 42.47
N SER A 99 21.03 22.90 43.70
CA SER A 99 20.97 21.91 44.78
C SER A 99 19.98 22.23 45.90
N GLU A 100 19.46 23.45 45.97
CA GLU A 100 18.49 23.91 46.98
C GLU A 100 17.37 24.77 46.35
N GLY A 101 16.38 25.13 47.17
CA GLY A 101 15.26 26.01 46.80
C GLY A 101 14.10 25.33 46.08
N ASP A 102 13.02 26.09 45.91
CA ASP A 102 11.86 25.75 45.09
C ASP A 102 12.18 25.87 43.58
N ASP A 103 11.23 25.53 42.71
CA ASP A 103 11.38 25.51 41.25
C ASP A 103 11.95 26.81 40.64
N ALA A 104 12.74 26.69 39.57
CA ALA A 104 13.38 27.81 38.89
C ALA A 104 13.52 27.57 37.37
N ALA A 105 13.90 28.60 36.63
CA ALA A 105 14.25 28.51 35.21
C ALA A 105 15.62 29.15 34.89
N LEU A 106 16.35 28.57 33.94
CA LEU A 106 17.55 29.13 33.32
C LEU A 106 17.28 29.34 31.82
N ALA A 107 17.15 30.59 31.40
CA ALA A 107 16.98 30.97 30.00
C ALA A 107 18.30 31.52 29.41
N MET A 108 18.59 31.17 28.16
CA MET A 108 19.71 31.62 27.37
C MET A 108 19.18 32.04 25.98
N ASP A 109 19.31 33.31 25.62
CA ASP A 109 18.79 33.94 24.38
C ASP A 109 19.96 34.63 23.67
N ALA A 110 20.72 33.83 22.91
CA ALA A 110 21.90 34.23 22.18
C ALA A 110 21.53 34.85 20.81
N HIS A 111 22.23 35.92 20.44
CA HIS A 111 22.27 36.40 19.06
C HIS A 111 23.12 35.49 18.16
N GLY A 112 24.25 35.00 18.68
CA GLY A 112 25.11 34.02 18.01
C GLY A 112 24.71 32.59 18.37
N SER A 113 25.67 31.81 18.87
CA SER A 113 25.47 30.41 19.28
C SER A 113 25.46 30.21 20.80
N ILE A 114 24.95 29.05 21.24
CA ILE A 114 25.00 28.57 22.63
C ILE A 114 25.84 27.29 22.68
N ASP A 115 26.84 27.24 23.57
CA ASP A 115 27.64 26.01 23.81
C ASP A 115 27.46 25.50 25.25
N VAL A 116 27.02 24.26 25.43
CA VAL A 116 26.90 23.62 26.75
C VAL A 116 28.07 22.65 26.95
N ASN A 117 29.22 23.21 27.32
CA ASN A 117 30.49 22.47 27.49
C ASN A 117 30.69 21.89 28.91
N ALA A 118 29.80 22.18 29.85
CA ALA A 118 29.84 21.70 31.22
C ALA A 118 28.42 21.42 31.77
N PRO A 119 28.26 20.51 32.76
CA PRO A 119 26.95 20.08 33.23
C PRO A 119 26.05 21.20 33.79
N ILE A 120 24.78 21.21 33.37
CA ILE A 120 23.70 21.97 33.99
C ILE A 120 22.81 20.96 34.73
N LYS A 121 22.64 21.08 36.05
CA LYS A 121 21.93 20.07 36.84
C LYS A 121 21.05 20.67 37.95
N SER A 122 19.88 20.07 38.18
CA SER A 122 19.10 20.19 39.41
C SER A 122 19.17 18.94 40.29
N THR A 123 19.02 19.13 41.60
CA THR A 123 18.72 18.08 42.61
C THR A 123 17.69 18.55 43.66
N SER A 124 17.02 19.68 43.47
CA SER A 124 16.00 20.23 44.39
C SER A 124 15.08 21.19 43.62
N GLY A 125 13.79 20.86 43.54
CA GLY A 125 12.86 21.52 42.62
C GLY A 125 13.20 21.20 41.16
N LYS A 126 12.30 21.57 40.25
CA LYS A 126 12.59 21.50 38.81
C LYS A 126 13.41 22.70 38.33
N LEU A 127 14.14 22.50 37.24
CA LEU A 127 14.90 23.55 36.54
C LEU A 127 14.50 23.57 35.07
N ASP A 128 13.60 24.48 34.67
CA ASP A 128 13.26 24.64 33.25
C ASP A 128 14.44 25.30 32.52
N VAL A 129 15.00 24.66 31.49
CA VAL A 129 16.15 25.18 30.72
C VAL A 129 15.71 25.59 29.32
N LYS A 130 15.90 26.87 28.98
CA LYS A 130 15.47 27.41 27.68
C LYS A 130 16.65 27.98 26.92
N MET A 131 16.82 27.54 25.68
CA MET A 131 17.91 27.90 24.80
C MET A 131 17.31 28.47 23.52
N LYS A 132 17.74 29.67 23.14
CA LYS A 132 17.39 30.30 21.87
C LYS A 132 18.66 30.89 21.26
N ALA A 133 18.90 30.62 19.99
CA ALA A 133 20.09 31.07 19.28
C ALA A 133 19.71 31.68 17.91
N GLY A 134 20.53 32.61 17.42
CA GLY A 134 20.45 33.05 16.02
C GLY A 134 21.19 32.10 15.08
N LYS A 135 22.25 31.43 15.55
CA LYS A 135 23.08 30.54 14.73
C LYS A 135 22.96 29.06 15.08
N SER A 136 23.42 28.65 16.27
CA SER A 136 23.40 27.25 16.66
C SER A 136 23.36 26.98 18.16
N VAL A 137 23.01 25.74 18.54
CA VAL A 137 23.03 25.26 19.93
C VAL A 137 23.79 23.93 19.99
N ASN A 138 25.00 23.96 20.56
CA ASN A 138 25.88 22.81 20.74
C ASN A 138 25.74 22.24 22.16
N VAL A 139 25.30 20.99 22.31
CA VAL A 139 25.19 20.32 23.62
C VAL A 139 26.30 19.26 23.75
N ASN A 140 27.38 19.67 24.40
CA ASN A 140 28.60 18.88 24.60
C ASN A 140 28.69 18.23 26.01
N SER A 141 27.66 18.42 26.84
CA SER A 141 27.63 17.98 28.23
C SER A 141 26.21 17.75 28.74
N SER A 142 26.06 17.26 29.97
CA SER A 142 24.77 16.83 30.51
C SER A 142 23.89 17.99 31.02
N ILE A 143 22.67 18.11 30.52
CA ILE A 143 21.56 18.88 31.10
C ILE A 143 20.65 17.89 31.86
N ASP A 144 20.33 18.18 33.12
CA ASP A 144 19.60 17.28 34.03
C ASP A 144 18.66 18.12 34.93
N THR A 145 17.37 18.16 34.61
CA THR A 145 16.46 19.22 35.14
C THR A 145 15.68 18.85 36.40
N ASN A 146 15.63 17.57 36.78
CA ASN A 146 14.84 17.05 37.91
C ASN A 146 13.34 17.45 37.83
N GLY A 147 12.67 17.00 36.77
CA GLY A 147 11.24 17.22 36.49
C GLY A 147 10.93 18.54 35.78
N GLY A 148 11.90 19.14 35.07
CA GLY A 148 11.76 20.41 34.36
C GLY A 148 11.93 20.28 32.85
N ASN A 149 11.34 21.20 32.09
CA ASN A 149 11.34 21.10 30.63
C ASN A 149 12.62 21.69 30.03
N VAL A 150 13.03 21.18 28.87
CA VAL A 150 14.12 21.74 28.06
C VAL A 150 13.58 22.15 26.70
N SER A 151 13.86 23.38 26.27
CA SER A 151 13.44 23.87 24.94
C SER A 151 14.60 24.55 24.22
N SER A 152 14.94 24.10 23.01
CA SER A 152 15.90 24.72 22.10
C SER A 152 15.18 25.27 20.87
N LYS A 153 15.39 26.56 20.54
CA LYS A 153 14.85 27.16 19.30
C LYS A 153 15.92 28.00 18.60
N ILE A 154 16.34 27.57 17.42
CA ILE A 154 17.20 28.35 16.54
C ILE A 154 16.29 29.08 15.55
N THR A 155 16.51 30.39 15.36
CA THR A 155 15.63 31.24 14.53
C THR A 155 16.23 31.65 13.19
N GLY A 156 17.46 31.24 12.90
CA GLY A 156 18.33 31.94 11.96
C GLY A 156 18.71 33.34 12.46
N VAL A 157 19.64 33.96 11.74
CA VAL A 157 19.91 35.40 11.87
C VAL A 157 18.90 36.11 10.97
N GLU A 158 18.12 37.06 11.50
CA GLU A 158 17.31 37.92 10.64
C GLU A 158 18.24 38.75 9.75
N GLU A 159 18.26 38.46 8.45
CA GLU A 159 18.79 39.32 7.40
C GLU A 159 18.30 40.76 7.69
N PRO A 160 19.20 41.74 7.92
CA PRO A 160 18.82 43.09 8.34
C PRO A 160 18.24 43.85 7.14
N ALA A 161 16.97 43.54 6.85
CA ALA A 161 16.19 43.84 5.65
C ALA A 161 16.78 44.97 4.81
N GLU A 162 17.32 44.61 3.63
CA GLU A 162 18.02 45.55 2.74
C GLU A 162 17.27 46.88 2.66
N GLN A 163 17.93 47.95 3.09
CA GLN A 163 17.41 49.28 2.87
C GLN A 163 17.45 49.56 1.38
N ASP A 164 16.30 49.37 0.73
CA ASP A 164 16.02 49.75 -0.65
C ASP A 164 16.54 51.17 -0.91
N SER A 165 17.74 51.21 -1.46
CA SER A 165 18.48 52.44 -1.73
C SER A 165 18.18 52.95 -3.13
N THR A 166 16.99 52.66 -3.66
CA THR A 166 16.38 53.43 -4.75
C THR A 166 15.95 54.82 -4.26
N GLU A 167 16.91 55.61 -3.78
CA GLU A 167 16.83 57.08 -3.82
C GLU A 167 16.60 57.48 -5.28
N SER A 168 15.33 57.63 -5.62
CA SER A 168 14.89 58.03 -6.95
C SER A 168 15.29 59.49 -7.10
N VAL A 169 16.36 59.74 -7.85
CA VAL A 169 16.87 61.09 -8.15
C VAL A 169 15.88 61.81 -9.06
N GLU A 170 14.78 62.26 -8.47
CA GLU A 170 13.75 63.02 -9.15
C GLU A 170 14.27 64.45 -9.42
N ILE A 171 14.43 64.77 -10.70
CA ILE A 171 14.86 66.11 -11.12
C ILE A 171 13.66 67.06 -10.96
N VAL A 172 13.59 67.71 -9.81
CA VAL A 172 12.59 68.75 -9.52
C VAL A 172 12.75 69.92 -10.50
N ASP A 173 11.74 70.11 -11.36
CA ASP A 173 11.49 71.38 -12.06
C ASP A 173 10.56 72.26 -11.20
N GLU A 174 10.74 73.58 -11.25
CA GLU A 174 10.12 74.52 -10.31
C GLU A 174 8.68 74.92 -10.70
N SER A 175 7.64 74.34 -10.06
CA SER A 175 6.35 75.07 -9.92
C SER A 175 5.40 74.61 -8.80
N GLY A 176 5.64 75.11 -7.59
CA GLY A 176 4.66 75.91 -6.82
C GLY A 176 3.32 75.34 -6.30
N GLU A 177 3.10 75.56 -5.00
CA GLU A 177 1.79 75.71 -4.31
C GLU A 177 0.96 74.41 -4.10
N SER A 178 0.24 74.18 -2.98
CA SER A 178 0.09 74.95 -1.74
C SER A 178 -0.58 74.12 -0.62
N GLU A 179 -0.06 74.23 0.62
CA GLU A 179 -0.78 74.16 1.91
C GLU A 179 -1.73 72.98 2.24
N THR A 180 -1.28 72.17 3.22
CA THR A 180 -1.97 71.82 4.50
C THR A 180 -2.84 70.54 4.63
N PRO A 181 -2.95 69.97 5.87
CA PRO A 181 -3.13 68.51 6.05
C PRO A 181 -4.26 68.08 7.02
N ALA A 182 -4.22 66.78 7.40
CA ALA A 182 -4.96 66.07 8.46
C ALA A 182 -6.44 65.70 8.14
N GLY A 183 -6.99 64.61 8.69
CA GLY A 183 -6.36 63.57 9.51
C GLY A 183 -7.32 62.92 10.53
N ALA A 184 -6.85 61.85 11.18
CA ALA A 184 -7.50 61.06 12.23
C ALA A 184 -8.71 60.20 11.82
N THR A 185 -8.61 58.90 12.11
CA THR A 185 -9.71 57.92 12.15
C THR A 185 -9.79 57.30 13.54
N GLU A 186 -10.80 57.70 14.30
CA GLU A 186 -11.36 56.99 15.46
C GLU A 186 -12.88 57.03 15.25
N GLY A 187 -13.69 56.04 15.62
CA GLY A 187 -13.44 54.75 16.28
C GLY A 187 -14.80 54.11 16.60
N GLU A 188 -14.80 53.03 17.40
CA GLU A 188 -15.99 52.39 18.02
C GLU A 188 -16.99 51.75 17.01
N SER A 189 -17.27 50.43 16.97
CA SER A 189 -17.58 49.41 18.01
C SER A 189 -19.09 49.23 18.28
N GLN A 190 -19.48 47.95 18.37
CA GLN A 190 -20.70 47.35 18.94
C GLN A 190 -21.97 47.09 18.09
N VAL A 191 -22.24 45.78 17.95
CA VAL A 191 -23.48 45.07 18.36
C VAL A 191 -24.76 45.18 17.49
N ALA A 192 -24.86 44.20 16.58
CA ALA A 192 -25.86 43.11 16.55
C ALA A 192 -27.29 43.28 15.96
N GLU A 193 -27.88 42.10 15.73
CA GLU A 193 -29.24 41.74 15.30
C GLU A 193 -29.69 42.18 13.88
N GLY A 194 -30.29 41.31 13.05
CA GLY A 194 -30.61 39.89 13.23
C GLY A 194 -31.61 39.38 12.18
N GLY A 195 -31.55 38.08 11.87
CA GLY A 195 -32.38 37.43 10.83
C GLY A 195 -31.89 37.70 9.40
N GLY A 196 -32.12 36.81 8.43
CA GLY A 196 -32.84 35.52 8.48
C GLY A 196 -33.64 35.30 7.20
N THR A 197 -33.91 34.03 6.85
CA THR A 197 -34.50 33.55 5.57
C THR A 197 -33.66 33.92 4.33
N ASP A 198 -33.52 33.15 3.26
CA ASP A 198 -33.82 31.77 2.80
C ASP A 198 -33.98 31.89 1.27
N ALA A 199 -33.96 30.76 0.57
CA ALA A 199 -34.44 30.59 -0.81
C ALA A 199 -33.63 31.19 -1.98
N ASP A 200 -33.12 30.25 -2.77
CA ASP A 200 -33.16 30.18 -4.24
C ASP A 200 -32.24 31.03 -5.14
N ALA A 201 -31.54 30.28 -5.99
CA ALA A 201 -30.89 30.66 -7.24
C ALA A 201 -31.96 30.67 -8.39
N PRO A 202 -31.71 30.38 -9.70
CA PRO A 202 -30.48 30.01 -10.42
C PRO A 202 -30.32 30.76 -11.79
N ASP A 203 -29.60 30.11 -12.72
CA ASP A 203 -29.59 30.26 -14.19
C ASP A 203 -28.85 31.45 -14.84
N GLY A 204 -27.96 31.15 -15.80
CA GLY A 204 -27.17 32.16 -16.53
C GLY A 204 -26.16 31.71 -17.61
N GLU A 205 -26.21 30.46 -18.09
CA GLU A 205 -25.46 29.95 -19.26
C GLU A 205 -25.76 30.70 -20.60
N PRO A 206 -25.07 30.43 -21.73
CA PRO A 206 -23.62 30.22 -22.02
C PRO A 206 -23.25 31.13 -23.26
N PRO A 207 -22.59 30.73 -24.39
CA PRO A 207 -21.48 29.80 -24.74
C PRO A 207 -20.26 30.60 -25.35
N GLU A 208 -19.46 30.31 -26.40
CA GLU A 208 -19.40 29.31 -27.50
C GLU A 208 -17.98 29.26 -28.19
N VAL A 209 -17.48 28.05 -28.53
CA VAL A 209 -16.47 27.58 -29.55
C VAL A 209 -15.24 28.36 -30.09
N ALA A 210 -14.21 27.54 -30.41
CA ALA A 210 -13.21 27.58 -31.52
C ALA A 210 -12.12 28.69 -31.57
N ALA A 211 -10.82 28.45 -31.77
CA ALA A 211 -9.98 27.43 -32.48
C ALA A 211 -9.61 27.75 -33.95
N GLU A 212 -8.29 27.79 -34.24
CA GLU A 212 -7.63 27.61 -35.56
C GLU A 212 -6.18 27.07 -35.33
N THR A 213 -5.49 26.62 -36.39
CA THR A 213 -4.38 25.64 -36.34
C THR A 213 -3.26 25.94 -37.39
N GLU A 214 -2.15 25.18 -37.31
CA GLU A 214 -1.14 24.85 -38.36
C GLU A 214 0.12 25.70 -38.63
N GLY A 215 1.24 24.96 -38.78
CA GLY A 215 2.44 25.24 -39.60
C GLY A 215 3.63 26.02 -38.98
N SER A 216 4.90 25.76 -39.34
CA SER A 216 5.53 24.61 -40.05
C SER A 216 7.09 24.70 -39.99
N ASP A 217 7.78 23.59 -40.32
CA ASP A 217 9.20 23.51 -40.80
C ASP A 217 10.37 23.86 -39.83
N SER A 218 11.64 23.42 -40.00
CA SER A 218 12.29 22.18 -40.52
C SER A 218 13.85 22.27 -40.33
N GLU A 219 14.62 21.23 -40.72
CA GLU A 219 16.12 21.10 -40.70
C GLU A 219 16.74 20.92 -39.28
N SER A 220 17.57 19.91 -38.92
CA SER A 220 18.76 19.23 -39.50
C SER A 220 20.06 20.08 -39.47
N GLU A 221 21.29 19.55 -39.29
CA GLU A 221 21.84 18.20 -39.54
C GLU A 221 23.21 17.94 -38.83
N GLU A 222 23.46 16.70 -38.38
CA GLU A 222 24.75 15.95 -38.24
C GLU A 222 26.03 16.40 -37.45
N ALA A 223 26.79 15.33 -37.09
CA ALA A 223 28.26 15.18 -36.93
C ALA A 223 28.91 15.36 -35.53
N ALA A 224 29.79 14.45 -35.05
CA ALA A 224 30.15 13.09 -35.53
C ALA A 224 30.93 12.27 -34.45
N GLU A 225 30.85 10.94 -34.51
CA GLU A 225 31.69 10.01 -33.74
C GLU A 225 33.13 9.86 -34.28
N ALA A 226 34.06 9.37 -33.44
CA ALA A 226 35.31 8.76 -33.90
C ALA A 226 35.88 7.73 -32.89
N VAL A 227 35.90 6.45 -33.27
CA VAL A 227 36.37 5.31 -32.46
C VAL A 227 37.91 5.24 -32.37
N ALA A 228 38.45 4.85 -31.20
CA ALA A 228 39.82 4.34 -31.06
C ALA A 228 39.93 3.26 -29.96
N GLN A 229 40.35 2.04 -30.33
CA GLN A 229 40.57 0.91 -29.42
C GLN A 229 41.96 0.97 -28.75
N ALA A 230 42.08 0.43 -27.52
CA ALA A 230 43.35 -0.01 -26.94
C ALA A 230 43.17 -1.02 -25.78
N GLU A 231 43.09 -2.31 -26.08
CA GLU A 231 43.28 -3.39 -25.09
C GLU A 231 44.78 -3.58 -24.81
N VAL A 232 45.22 -3.64 -23.54
CA VAL A 232 46.41 -4.41 -23.10
C VAL A 232 46.19 -4.96 -21.68
N GLU A 233 46.63 -6.19 -21.46
CA GLU A 233 46.43 -7.03 -20.27
C GLU A 233 47.28 -6.63 -19.04
N ALA A 234 46.64 -6.73 -17.86
CA ALA A 234 47.06 -7.48 -16.66
C ALA A 234 48.34 -7.19 -15.81
N ASP A 235 48.20 -7.58 -14.54
CA ASP A 235 49.23 -8.09 -13.59
C ASP A 235 50.21 -7.08 -12.91
N GLN A 236 49.94 -6.66 -11.66
CA GLN A 236 50.51 -7.31 -10.45
C GLN A 236 50.12 -6.63 -9.11
N GLN A 237 49.57 -7.43 -8.19
CA GLN A 237 49.57 -7.23 -6.72
C GLN A 237 50.91 -7.82 -6.18
N PRO A 238 51.53 -7.40 -5.05
CA PRO A 238 50.90 -6.94 -3.79
C PRO A 238 51.62 -5.83 -2.98
N GLY A 239 51.05 -5.45 -1.83
CA GLY A 239 51.79 -4.78 -0.75
C GLY A 239 50.93 -4.07 0.31
N ILE A 240 50.64 -4.74 1.43
CA ILE A 240 50.14 -4.08 2.66
C ILE A 240 51.37 -3.71 3.51
N GLU A 241 51.46 -2.46 4.00
CA GLU A 241 51.91 -2.09 5.37
C GLU A 241 52.07 -0.55 5.55
N ALA A 242 52.22 -0.12 6.81
CA ALA A 242 52.65 1.21 7.28
C ALA A 242 51.65 2.39 7.20
N ILE A 243 50.75 2.43 8.17
CA ILE A 243 50.30 3.69 8.79
C ILE A 243 51.46 4.22 9.67
N GLU A 244 51.91 5.46 9.48
CA GLU A 244 52.20 6.45 10.55
C GLU A 244 52.78 7.77 10.01
N GLU A 245 52.21 8.87 10.49
CA GLU A 245 52.84 10.15 10.85
C GLU A 245 54.01 10.73 10.01
N ILE A 246 53.74 11.85 9.32
CA ILE A 246 54.48 13.12 9.50
C ILE A 246 53.46 14.27 9.38
N GLN A 247 53.28 15.01 10.48
CA GLN A 247 52.68 16.34 10.46
C GLN A 247 53.78 17.41 10.31
N SER A 248 53.37 18.63 9.97
CA SER A 248 54.16 19.88 10.08
C SER A 248 55.42 20.00 9.19
N GLU A 249 55.34 20.90 8.20
CA GLU A 249 56.19 22.10 8.23
C GLU A 249 55.39 23.33 7.75
N LEU A 250 55.72 24.51 8.30
CA LEU A 250 55.03 25.80 8.09
C LEU A 250 55.89 26.75 7.25
N ASP A 251 55.32 27.91 6.90
CA ASP A 251 55.94 29.06 6.23
C ASP A 251 56.46 28.83 4.79
N ASP A 252 55.76 29.43 3.82
CA ASP A 252 56.27 30.70 3.29
C ASP A 252 55.09 31.61 2.86
N GLY A 253 55.01 32.81 3.43
CA GLY A 253 53.81 33.65 3.38
C GLY A 253 53.68 34.51 2.11
N ALA A 254 52.49 34.51 1.48
CA ALA A 254 52.13 35.39 0.38
C ALA A 254 50.85 36.19 0.69
N ALA A 255 50.99 37.30 1.42
CA ALA A 255 49.89 38.23 1.64
C ALA A 255 49.50 38.94 0.33
N VAL A 256 48.42 38.49 -0.30
CA VAL A 256 47.72 39.19 -1.37
C VAL A 256 46.52 39.92 -0.77
N ALA A 257 46.26 41.15 -1.21
CA ALA A 257 45.26 42.02 -0.60
C ALA A 257 43.83 41.53 -0.86
N ALA A 258 42.93 41.84 0.07
CA ALA A 258 41.50 41.59 -0.05
C ALA A 258 40.94 42.16 -1.38
N GLY A 259 40.23 41.31 -2.09
CA GLY A 259 39.12 41.70 -2.95
C GLY A 259 37.93 40.86 -2.49
N GLU A 260 36.78 41.51 -2.33
CA GLU A 260 35.50 40.95 -1.88
C GLU A 260 35.41 39.42 -2.00
N THR A 261 35.46 38.72 -0.85
CA THR A 261 34.75 37.45 -0.76
C THR A 261 33.29 37.75 -1.02
N GLY A 262 32.58 36.89 -1.75
CA GLY A 262 31.13 36.82 -1.59
C GLY A 262 30.80 36.51 -0.11
N PRO A 263 29.53 36.58 0.31
CA PRO A 263 29.17 36.06 1.62
C PRO A 263 29.76 34.64 1.76
N GLU A 264 30.49 34.39 2.85
CA GLU A 264 30.74 33.02 3.25
C GLU A 264 29.35 32.37 3.40
N PRO A 265 29.15 31.11 2.96
CA PRO A 265 27.85 30.47 3.12
C PRO A 265 27.47 30.55 4.58
N GLU A 266 26.37 31.23 4.89
CA GLU A 266 25.94 31.35 6.28
C GLU A 266 25.70 29.95 6.81
N LEU A 267 26.22 29.67 8.01
CA LEU A 267 26.07 28.36 8.61
C LEU A 267 24.59 28.16 8.91
N GLU A 268 23.98 27.20 8.22
CA GLU A 268 22.55 26.87 8.35
C GLU A 268 22.19 26.67 9.83
N PRO A 269 20.98 27.06 10.28
CA PRO A 269 20.54 26.94 11.66
C PRO A 269 20.79 25.53 12.24
N SER A 270 21.68 25.36 13.23
CA SER A 270 22.05 24.02 13.72
C SER A 270 21.73 23.74 15.18
N PHE A 271 21.22 22.54 15.46
CA PHE A 271 21.22 21.94 16.79
C PHE A 271 22.12 20.70 16.77
N ASP A 272 23.07 20.62 17.71
CA ASP A 272 24.09 19.58 17.72
C ASP A 272 24.23 18.96 19.12
N LEU A 273 23.53 17.84 19.36
CA LEU A 273 23.71 17.00 20.56
C LEU A 273 24.75 15.91 20.26
N THR A 274 26.01 16.19 20.59
CA THR A 274 27.11 15.21 20.43
C THR A 274 26.89 13.93 21.24
N GLY A 275 27.57 12.84 20.88
CA GLY A 275 27.57 11.57 21.64
C GLY A 275 28.12 11.64 23.08
N THR A 276 28.61 12.81 23.53
CA THR A 276 28.94 13.10 24.93
C THR A 276 27.94 14.02 25.65
N GLY A 277 27.00 14.61 24.91
CA GLY A 277 25.87 15.37 25.44
C GLY A 277 24.74 14.46 25.91
N SER A 278 23.96 14.95 26.88
CA SER A 278 22.72 14.29 27.29
C SER A 278 21.73 15.30 27.85
N ILE A 279 20.47 15.24 27.45
CA ILE A 279 19.37 16.01 28.04
C ILE A 279 18.47 15.04 28.81
N LYS A 280 18.30 15.27 30.11
CA LYS A 280 17.47 14.44 31.00
C LYS A 280 16.47 15.31 31.74
N THR A 281 15.20 14.94 31.69
CA THR A 281 14.13 15.64 32.42
C THR A 281 13.53 14.84 33.56
N GLY A 282 13.28 13.54 33.35
CA GLY A 282 12.55 12.71 34.32
C GLY A 282 11.04 12.99 34.31
N GLY A 283 10.39 12.76 33.17
CA GLY A 283 8.95 13.02 32.98
C GLY A 283 8.57 14.49 32.67
N GLY A 284 9.47 15.25 32.05
CA GLY A 284 9.19 16.60 31.51
C GLY A 284 9.67 16.75 30.07
N ASP A 285 9.23 17.79 29.37
CA ASP A 285 9.31 17.82 27.90
C ASP A 285 10.68 18.28 27.37
N ILE A 286 11.12 17.73 26.24
CA ILE A 286 12.35 18.13 25.52
C ILE A 286 12.02 18.52 24.07
N ASN A 287 12.01 19.81 23.77
CA ASN A 287 11.58 20.32 22.46
C ASN A 287 12.74 20.99 21.73
N ILE A 288 13.04 20.55 20.51
CA ILE A 288 14.17 21.00 19.68
C ILE A 288 13.64 21.50 18.35
N GLU A 289 13.86 22.78 18.05
CA GLU A 289 13.45 23.45 16.81
C GLU A 289 14.66 24.11 16.13
N ALA A 290 15.07 23.61 14.96
CA ALA A 290 16.08 24.17 14.06
C ALA A 290 15.45 24.45 12.68
N ILE A 291 14.39 25.29 12.67
CA ILE A 291 13.54 25.54 11.50
C ILE A 291 14.38 26.13 10.35
N GLY A 292 14.31 25.49 9.17
CA GLY A 292 15.10 25.90 7.99
C GLY A 292 16.57 25.52 8.05
N GLY A 293 16.97 24.61 8.96
CA GLY A 293 18.33 24.11 9.09
C GLY A 293 18.38 22.65 9.54
N ILE A 294 19.38 22.28 10.35
CA ILE A 294 19.73 20.88 10.64
C ILE A 294 19.67 20.58 12.15
N ALA A 295 19.12 19.43 12.53
CA ALA A 295 19.20 18.90 13.90
C ALA A 295 19.93 17.55 13.93
N ASN A 296 21.13 17.54 14.54
CA ASN A 296 21.96 16.35 14.74
C ASN A 296 21.85 15.86 16.19
N VAL A 297 21.50 14.58 16.37
CA VAL A 297 21.26 13.94 17.67
C VAL A 297 22.09 12.64 17.74
N ASP A 298 23.32 12.73 18.23
CA ASP A 298 24.20 11.59 18.52
C ASP A 298 24.15 11.16 20.00
N GLY A 299 23.69 12.04 20.89
CA GLY A 299 23.67 11.84 22.34
C GLY A 299 22.37 11.26 22.89
N VAL A 300 22.11 11.53 24.18
CA VAL A 300 20.93 11.00 24.90
C VAL A 300 19.86 12.07 25.11
N LEU A 301 18.61 11.78 24.73
CA LEU A 301 17.40 12.51 25.14
C LEU A 301 16.57 11.59 26.05
N ASP A 302 16.27 12.02 27.27
CA ASP A 302 15.64 11.17 28.29
C ASP A 302 14.54 11.95 29.04
N ALA A 303 13.31 11.80 28.56
CA ALA A 303 12.10 12.25 29.22
C ALA A 303 11.34 11.12 29.94
N SER A 304 12.01 9.98 30.15
CA SER A 304 11.44 8.81 30.81
C SER A 304 11.03 9.11 32.25
N ASN A 305 10.00 8.41 32.75
CA ASN A 305 9.45 8.62 34.09
C ASN A 305 9.37 7.30 34.88
N PRO A 306 10.41 6.94 35.67
CA PRO A 306 10.49 5.69 36.41
C PRO A 306 9.85 5.78 37.82
N ALA A 307 8.86 6.65 38.02
CA ALA A 307 8.09 6.73 39.26
C ALA A 307 6.86 5.81 39.22
N GLU A 308 6.46 5.26 40.37
CA GLU A 308 5.18 4.54 40.55
C GLU A 308 4.00 5.44 40.10
N ASP A 309 3.09 4.90 39.30
CA ASP A 309 2.02 5.61 38.57
C ASP A 309 2.52 6.67 37.53
N GLY A 310 3.79 6.64 37.13
CA GLY A 310 4.40 7.65 36.24
C GLY A 310 4.22 7.36 34.74
N VAL A 311 3.79 8.37 33.99
CA VAL A 311 3.77 8.37 32.50
C VAL A 311 4.97 9.15 31.97
N GLY A 312 5.54 8.75 30.84
CA GLY A 312 6.64 9.46 30.18
C GLY A 312 6.32 10.89 29.72
N GLY A 313 7.36 11.70 29.50
CA GLY A 313 7.24 13.04 28.92
C GLY A 313 7.26 13.06 27.38
N GLU A 314 7.33 14.25 26.80
CA GLU A 314 7.42 14.46 25.35
C GLU A 314 8.88 14.73 24.89
N VAL A 315 9.24 14.23 23.69
CA VAL A 315 10.44 14.63 22.95
C VAL A 315 10.05 15.05 21.54
N THR A 316 10.38 16.27 21.13
CA THR A 316 10.17 16.76 19.75
C THR A 316 11.48 17.23 19.12
N VAL A 317 11.72 16.85 17.86
CA VAL A 317 12.91 17.21 17.08
C VAL A 317 12.48 17.64 15.67
N PHE A 318 12.43 18.96 15.44
CA PHE A 318 11.97 19.55 14.18
C PHE A 318 13.08 20.41 13.54
N ALA A 319 13.42 20.12 12.29
CA ALA A 319 14.37 20.86 11.46
C ALA A 319 13.99 20.64 9.98
N ASP A 320 14.74 21.22 9.02
CA ASP A 320 14.58 20.87 7.60
C ASP A 320 15.24 19.52 7.30
N GLU A 321 16.44 19.28 7.84
CA GLU A 321 17.07 17.95 7.90
C GLU A 321 17.27 17.50 9.35
N VAL A 322 16.76 16.31 9.69
CA VAL A 322 16.95 15.70 11.03
C VAL A 322 17.82 14.44 10.90
N ASN A 323 18.87 14.34 11.72
CA ASN A 323 19.80 13.22 11.73
C ASN A 323 19.96 12.67 13.16
N VAL A 324 19.60 11.41 13.38
CA VAL A 324 19.78 10.68 14.65
C VAL A 324 20.85 9.60 14.46
N GLY A 325 21.97 9.74 15.17
CA GLY A 325 23.16 8.89 15.02
C GLY A 325 23.05 7.52 15.70
N GLY A 326 23.87 6.55 15.29
CA GLY A 326 23.76 5.16 15.76
C GLY A 326 24.06 4.93 17.26
N ASP A 327 24.79 5.84 17.92
CA ASP A 327 24.99 5.82 19.37
C ASP A 327 23.86 6.55 20.14
N ALA A 328 22.94 7.23 19.45
CA ALA A 328 21.93 8.09 20.05
C ALA A 328 20.84 7.30 20.77
N ARG A 329 20.29 7.88 21.84
CA ARG A 329 19.27 7.23 22.68
C ARG A 329 18.16 8.19 23.05
N ILE A 330 16.93 7.87 22.66
CA ILE A 330 15.73 8.65 22.99
C ILE A 330 14.83 7.79 23.89
N ASP A 331 14.55 8.20 25.12
CA ASP A 331 13.73 7.43 26.06
C ASP A 331 12.63 8.31 26.68
N VAL A 332 11.37 7.96 26.39
CA VAL A 332 10.15 8.55 26.95
C VAL A 332 9.31 7.49 27.68
N SER A 333 9.92 6.39 28.14
CA SER A 333 9.18 5.29 28.75
C SER A 333 8.71 5.63 30.18
N GLY A 334 7.49 5.23 30.54
CA GLY A 334 6.92 5.41 31.89
C GLY A 334 6.93 4.13 32.73
N ASP A 335 6.29 4.16 33.89
CA ASP A 335 5.91 2.99 34.69
C ASP A 335 4.49 2.54 34.32
N ALA A 336 3.59 3.51 34.16
CA ALA A 336 2.15 3.33 33.92
C ALA A 336 1.67 3.91 32.56
N GLY A 337 2.57 4.00 31.57
CA GLY A 337 2.27 4.45 30.22
C GLY A 337 3.47 5.08 29.51
N GLY A 338 3.64 4.83 28.22
CA GLY A 338 4.65 5.49 27.39
C GLY A 338 4.38 6.99 27.18
N GLY A 339 5.42 7.75 26.87
CA GLY A 339 5.34 9.14 26.42
C GLY A 339 5.29 9.28 24.89
N THR A 340 5.65 10.46 24.38
CA THR A 340 5.59 10.78 22.94
C THR A 340 6.95 11.18 22.38
N VAL A 341 7.30 10.68 21.20
CA VAL A 341 8.46 11.11 20.40
C VAL A 341 7.98 11.54 19.01
N LEU A 342 8.30 12.78 18.59
CA LEU A 342 8.05 13.28 17.23
C LEU A 342 9.36 13.75 16.59
N ILE A 343 9.74 13.17 15.44
CA ILE A 343 11.00 13.45 14.74
C ILE A 343 10.69 13.81 13.29
N GLY A 344 11.01 15.02 12.88
CA GLY A 344 10.80 15.52 11.51
C GLY A 344 9.34 15.80 11.12
N GLY A 345 8.38 15.62 12.03
CA GLY A 345 6.97 15.98 11.83
C GLY A 345 6.05 15.37 12.89
N ASP A 346 4.76 15.70 12.80
CA ASP A 346 3.66 15.03 13.51
C ASP A 346 3.09 13.90 12.63
N VAL A 347 2.12 13.13 13.16
CA VAL A 347 1.46 12.00 12.48
C VAL A 347 1.02 12.38 11.07
N GLN A 348 1.43 11.59 10.07
CA GLN A 348 1.18 11.80 8.64
C GLN A 348 1.59 13.19 8.08
N GLY A 349 2.50 13.90 8.75
CA GLY A 349 2.89 15.27 8.39
C GLY A 349 1.77 16.30 8.59
N GLY A 350 0.83 16.00 9.48
CA GLY A 350 -0.32 16.85 9.78
C GLY A 350 -0.06 17.93 10.84
N GLY A 351 -1.15 18.55 11.30
CA GLY A 351 -1.15 19.48 12.43
C GLY A 351 -0.56 20.86 12.13
N ASP A 352 -0.03 21.49 13.19
CA ASP A 352 0.69 22.78 13.14
C ASP A 352 2.24 22.58 13.26
N ALA A 353 2.72 21.32 13.22
CA ALA A 353 4.13 20.98 13.43
C ALA A 353 4.98 21.26 12.18
N PRO A 354 6.25 21.70 12.31
CA PRO A 354 7.16 21.81 11.17
C PRO A 354 7.55 20.43 10.64
N THR A 355 7.40 20.23 9.33
CA THR A 355 7.87 19.02 8.62
C THR A 355 9.30 19.18 8.12
N ALA A 356 10.09 18.11 8.19
CA ALA A 356 11.42 18.00 7.61
C ALA A 356 11.33 17.61 6.13
N THR A 357 12.28 18.06 5.30
CA THR A 357 12.45 17.55 3.92
C THR A 357 13.15 16.19 3.92
N LYS A 358 13.99 15.92 4.93
CA LYS A 358 14.73 14.67 5.11
C LYS A 358 14.89 14.29 6.59
N THR A 359 14.65 13.02 6.91
CA THR A 359 14.88 12.47 8.25
C THR A 359 15.69 11.18 8.19
N THR A 360 16.81 11.13 8.91
CA THR A 360 17.72 9.98 8.98
C THR A 360 17.76 9.43 10.39
N ILE A 361 17.40 8.16 10.59
CA ILE A 361 17.61 7.40 11.84
C ILE A 361 18.60 6.28 11.54
N ALA A 362 19.83 6.40 12.04
CA ALA A 362 20.92 5.49 11.71
C ALA A 362 20.83 4.12 12.43
N GLU A 363 21.51 3.12 11.87
CA GLU A 363 21.62 1.77 12.45
C GLU A 363 22.14 1.80 13.90
N GLY A 364 21.41 1.15 14.81
CA GLY A 364 21.72 1.07 16.23
C GLY A 364 21.25 2.26 17.08
N ALA A 365 20.69 3.31 16.47
CA ALA A 365 19.95 4.35 17.20
C ALA A 365 18.71 3.71 17.85
N GLU A 366 18.39 4.07 19.10
CA GLU A 366 17.34 3.37 19.86
C GLU A 366 16.39 4.36 20.53
N ILE A 367 15.10 4.20 20.24
CA ILE A 367 13.98 5.03 20.68
C ILE A 367 13.04 4.18 21.53
N ARG A 368 12.69 4.63 22.74
CA ARG A 368 11.77 3.92 23.65
C ARG A 368 10.61 4.79 24.10
N ALA A 369 9.41 4.24 24.03
CA ALA A 369 8.18 4.75 24.60
C ALA A 369 7.42 3.62 25.34
N ASP A 370 8.12 2.78 26.10
CA ASP A 370 7.54 1.62 26.79
C ASP A 370 6.67 2.04 28.00
N ALA A 371 5.63 1.26 28.29
CA ALA A 371 5.11 1.10 29.64
C ALA A 371 5.86 -0.05 30.35
N ARG A 372 6.18 0.12 31.64
CA ARG A 372 7.00 -0.88 32.38
C ARG A 372 6.20 -1.81 33.30
N SER A 373 5.00 -1.42 33.76
CA SER A 373 4.17 -2.26 34.64
C SER A 373 2.71 -2.36 34.16
N ASP A 374 1.94 -1.28 34.24
CA ASP A 374 0.49 -1.29 34.05
C ASP A 374 0.07 -0.06 33.23
N GLY A 375 -0.05 -0.20 31.91
CA GLY A 375 -0.40 0.90 31.01
C GLY A 375 0.03 0.66 29.56
N ASP A 376 -0.44 1.54 28.68
CA ASP A 376 -0.30 1.38 27.24
C ASP A 376 1.07 1.88 26.74
N GLY A 377 1.57 1.28 25.65
CA GLY A 377 2.74 1.78 24.94
C GLY A 377 2.49 3.20 24.38
N GLY A 378 3.57 3.99 24.30
CA GLY A 378 3.49 5.39 23.87
C GLY A 378 3.49 5.57 22.35
N THR A 379 3.73 6.80 21.91
CA THR A 379 3.71 7.20 20.49
C THR A 379 5.12 7.55 20.00
N VAL A 380 5.52 7.02 18.84
CA VAL A 380 6.78 7.39 18.16
C VAL A 380 6.51 7.69 16.68
N VAL A 381 6.79 8.91 16.24
CA VAL A 381 6.66 9.33 14.84
C VAL A 381 8.02 9.73 14.28
N VAL A 382 8.36 9.16 13.12
CA VAL A 382 9.51 9.54 12.28
C VAL A 382 8.95 9.94 10.91
N TRP A 383 8.94 11.23 10.60
CA TRP A 383 8.33 11.80 9.39
C TRP A 383 9.35 12.57 8.54
N SER A 384 9.10 12.63 7.23
CA SER A 384 9.54 13.73 6.37
C SER A 384 8.60 13.92 5.17
N ASP A 385 8.49 15.15 4.67
CA ASP A 385 7.75 15.47 3.45
C ASP A 385 8.47 15.00 2.17
N GLY A 386 9.76 14.68 2.26
CA GLY A 386 10.56 14.12 1.17
C GLY A 386 11.00 12.68 1.48
N ARG A 387 12.20 12.53 2.04
CA ARG A 387 12.88 11.22 2.20
C ARG A 387 13.21 10.86 3.65
N THR A 388 12.63 9.77 4.12
CA THR A 388 12.97 9.14 5.41
C THR A 388 13.88 7.93 5.17
N GLU A 389 15.01 7.89 5.88
CA GLU A 389 15.93 6.74 5.93
C GLU A 389 15.98 6.21 7.37
N PHE A 390 15.48 4.99 7.59
CA PHE A 390 15.30 4.43 8.94
C PHE A 390 15.98 3.07 9.06
N GLY A 391 16.91 2.95 10.01
CA GLY A 391 17.57 1.69 10.40
C GLY A 391 17.70 1.49 11.92
N GLY A 392 17.02 2.31 12.73
CA GLY A 392 17.08 2.23 14.20
C GLY A 392 16.16 1.17 14.81
N ASP A 393 16.25 1.04 16.13
CA ASP A 393 15.34 0.25 16.97
C ASP A 393 14.30 1.18 17.63
N ILE A 394 13.00 0.86 17.51
CA ILE A 394 11.91 1.51 18.25
C ILE A 394 11.24 0.47 19.16
N SER A 395 10.97 0.82 20.41
CA SER A 395 10.14 0.01 21.31
C SER A 395 9.05 0.86 21.97
N ALA A 396 7.79 0.43 21.83
CA ALA A 396 6.63 1.08 22.42
C ALA A 396 5.67 0.02 22.96
N ARG A 397 6.14 -0.78 23.92
CA ARG A 397 5.44 -1.98 24.41
C ARG A 397 4.45 -1.65 25.54
N GLY A 398 3.36 -2.42 25.59
CA GLY A 398 2.42 -2.44 26.70
C GLY A 398 3.01 -3.07 27.97
N GLY A 399 2.46 -2.71 29.13
CA GLY A 399 3.01 -3.08 30.45
C GLY A 399 3.02 -4.59 30.75
N GLU A 400 3.97 -5.06 31.58
CA GLU A 400 4.10 -6.47 31.98
C GLU A 400 2.86 -7.06 32.67
N HIS A 401 1.94 -6.24 33.18
CA HIS A 401 0.72 -6.65 33.87
C HIS A 401 -0.58 -6.22 33.17
N GLY A 402 -0.50 -5.51 32.03
CA GLY A 402 -1.64 -5.04 31.25
C GLY A 402 -1.44 -3.66 30.62
N GLY A 403 -2.31 -3.35 29.66
CA GLY A 403 -2.20 -2.20 28.75
C GLY A 403 -1.76 -2.65 27.36
N ASP A 404 -2.22 -1.93 26.34
CA ASP A 404 -2.04 -2.30 24.93
C ASP A 404 -0.71 -1.78 24.35
N GLY A 405 -0.34 -2.25 23.17
CA GLY A 405 0.84 -1.80 22.46
C GLY A 405 0.70 -0.38 21.90
N GLY A 406 1.84 0.33 21.81
CA GLY A 406 1.90 1.70 21.35
C GLY A 406 1.76 1.86 19.84
N PHE A 407 1.68 3.13 19.40
CA PHE A 407 1.63 3.50 17.99
C PHE A 407 3.00 3.99 17.50
N VAL A 408 3.45 3.45 16.38
CA VAL A 408 4.68 3.87 15.71
C VAL A 408 4.37 4.27 14.27
N GLU A 409 4.88 5.39 13.80
CA GLU A 409 4.90 5.76 12.39
C GLU A 409 6.35 5.96 11.93
N VAL A 410 6.71 5.36 10.81
CA VAL A 410 7.97 5.61 10.11
C VAL A 410 7.67 5.85 8.64
N SER A 411 7.47 7.11 8.28
CA SER A 411 6.98 7.53 6.97
C SER A 411 7.92 8.56 6.32
N GLY A 412 8.03 8.49 5.00
CA GLY A 412 8.58 9.56 4.18
C GLY A 412 7.66 9.75 2.99
N LYS A 413 7.00 10.90 2.91
CA LYS A 413 5.83 11.13 2.04
C LYS A 413 6.11 10.84 0.56
N GLU A 414 7.29 11.21 0.07
CA GLU A 414 7.75 10.81 -1.26
C GLU A 414 8.52 9.48 -1.20
N GLN A 415 9.39 9.29 -0.19
CA GLN A 415 10.37 8.19 -0.16
C GLN A 415 10.63 7.64 1.26
N LEU A 416 10.55 6.31 1.44
CA LEU A 416 10.83 5.62 2.70
C LEU A 416 11.80 4.45 2.52
N SER A 417 13.06 4.61 2.94
CA SER A 417 14.04 3.52 3.02
C SER A 417 14.00 2.88 4.41
N TYR A 418 13.17 1.84 4.58
CA TYR A 418 12.97 1.15 5.86
C TYR A 418 13.91 -0.06 6.01
N ARG A 419 14.61 -0.15 7.15
CA ARG A 419 15.64 -1.17 7.48
C ARG A 419 15.74 -1.47 8.98
N GLY A 420 14.89 -0.86 9.80
CA GLY A 420 14.99 -0.90 11.27
C GLY A 420 14.01 -1.88 11.91
N MET A 421 13.95 -1.88 13.24
CA MET A 421 13.15 -2.82 14.03
C MET A 421 12.17 -2.08 14.94
N VAL A 422 10.95 -2.60 15.03
CA VAL A 422 9.88 -2.04 15.88
C VAL A 422 9.26 -3.16 16.74
N ASP A 423 9.15 -2.91 18.04
CA ASP A 423 8.54 -3.83 19.03
C ASP A 423 7.47 -3.11 19.85
N THR A 424 6.20 -3.48 19.62
CA THR A 424 5.01 -2.90 20.27
C THR A 424 4.21 -3.95 21.05
N ARG A 425 4.78 -5.14 21.29
CA ARG A 425 4.06 -6.26 21.92
C ARG A 425 3.54 -5.93 23.32
N ALA A 426 2.29 -6.28 23.58
CA ALA A 426 1.68 -6.25 24.91
C ALA A 426 1.52 -7.68 25.47
N PRO A 427 2.05 -8.02 26.66
CA PRO A 427 1.96 -9.39 27.19
C PRO A 427 0.55 -9.84 27.63
N GLU A 428 -0.32 -8.90 28.00
CA GLU A 428 -1.68 -9.13 28.53
C GLU A 428 -2.69 -8.14 27.88
N GLY A 429 -2.41 -7.67 26.65
CA GLY A 429 -3.20 -6.70 25.87
C GLY A 429 -2.97 -6.89 24.37
N GLU A 430 -3.53 -6.01 23.54
CA GLU A 430 -3.37 -6.09 22.07
C GLU A 430 -1.98 -5.59 21.63
N THR A 431 -1.39 -6.19 20.59
CA THR A 431 -0.10 -5.71 20.04
C THR A 431 -0.32 -4.43 19.22
N GLY A 432 0.60 -3.48 19.37
CA GLY A 432 0.50 -2.17 18.73
C GLY A 432 0.81 -2.19 17.23
N VAL A 433 0.78 -1.01 16.61
CA VAL A 433 0.84 -0.86 15.15
C VAL A 433 2.00 0.02 14.70
N LEU A 434 2.67 -0.42 13.63
CA LEU A 434 3.62 0.34 12.82
C LEU A 434 2.95 0.79 11.52
N LEU A 435 2.76 2.10 11.36
CA LEU A 435 2.35 2.73 10.11
C LEU A 435 3.57 3.06 9.24
N LEU A 436 3.55 2.61 7.99
CA LEU A 436 4.48 3.02 6.94
C LEU A 436 3.67 3.66 5.80
N ASP A 437 3.71 5.00 5.63
CA ASP A 437 2.79 5.77 4.76
C ASP A 437 3.48 6.61 3.65
N PRO A 438 4.32 6.04 2.76
CA PRO A 438 4.90 6.76 1.63
C PRO A 438 3.92 6.90 0.44
N THR A 439 4.35 7.57 -0.63
CA THR A 439 3.58 7.62 -1.88
C THR A 439 3.43 6.23 -2.51
N GLU A 440 4.48 5.42 -2.49
CA GLU A 440 4.52 4.08 -3.07
C GLU A 440 5.43 3.19 -2.22
N ILE A 441 5.05 1.92 -2.03
CA ILE A 441 5.81 0.91 -1.29
C ILE A 441 6.34 -0.13 -2.27
N PHE A 442 7.61 -0.49 -2.15
CA PHE A 442 8.22 -1.57 -2.92
C PHE A 442 8.91 -2.54 -1.94
N ILE A 443 8.36 -3.74 -1.79
CA ILE A 443 8.93 -4.82 -0.97
C ILE A 443 9.79 -5.68 -1.88
N ALA A 444 11.11 -5.63 -1.67
CA ALA A 444 12.08 -6.43 -2.42
C ALA A 444 12.42 -7.75 -1.74
N ASN A 445 12.70 -8.74 -2.57
CA ASN A 445 13.16 -10.08 -2.22
C ASN A 445 14.35 -10.08 -1.24
N GLY A 446 14.27 -10.94 -0.24
CA GLY A 446 15.41 -11.38 0.54
C GLY A 446 15.93 -10.40 1.59
N PRO A 447 17.07 -10.73 2.22
CA PRO A 447 17.70 -9.89 3.21
C PRO A 447 18.45 -8.72 2.56
N ASN A 448 18.36 -7.56 3.21
CA ASN A 448 19.06 -6.33 2.84
C ASN A 448 20.55 -6.59 2.55
N PRO A 449 21.07 -6.30 1.33
CA PRO A 449 22.39 -6.71 0.90
C PRO A 449 23.48 -6.03 1.75
N SER A 450 24.07 -6.81 2.66
CA SER A 450 24.82 -6.32 3.83
C SER A 450 26.23 -5.79 3.52
N SER A 451 26.42 -5.17 2.35
CA SER A 451 27.56 -4.31 2.04
C SER A 451 27.32 -3.47 0.78
N VAL A 452 27.27 -2.14 0.92
CA VAL A 452 27.58 -1.22 -0.20
C VAL A 452 28.65 -0.23 0.25
N ALA A 453 29.90 -0.67 0.17
CA ALA A 453 31.06 0.19 0.38
C ALA A 453 31.30 1.12 -0.83
N GLY A 454 30.44 2.11 -1.00
CA GLY A 454 30.61 3.19 -1.99
C GLY A 454 30.15 2.84 -3.41
N ASN A 455 28.85 2.61 -3.59
CA ASN A 455 28.16 2.82 -4.87
C ASN A 455 26.76 3.40 -4.62
N SER A 456 26.18 4.11 -5.57
CA SER A 456 24.81 4.64 -5.45
C SER A 456 23.77 3.52 -5.42
N ALA A 457 22.64 3.75 -4.74
CA ALA A 457 21.49 2.85 -4.74
C ALA A 457 20.75 2.93 -6.09
N THR A 458 21.20 2.13 -7.05
CA THR A 458 20.59 1.91 -8.37
C THR A 458 20.88 0.47 -8.82
N SER A 459 19.98 -0.12 -9.62
CA SER A 459 20.08 -1.49 -10.19
C SER A 459 19.72 -2.65 -9.24
N ALA A 460 18.44 -2.74 -8.91
CA ALA A 460 17.70 -4.01 -8.73
C ALA A 460 16.30 -3.95 -9.40
N VAL A 461 16.17 -3.09 -10.41
CA VAL A 461 14.97 -2.93 -11.26
C VAL A 461 15.40 -3.35 -12.66
N ASP A 462 14.70 -4.28 -13.29
CA ASP A 462 14.95 -4.67 -14.69
C ASP A 462 14.30 -3.65 -15.66
N GLU A 463 14.78 -3.57 -16.89
CA GLU A 463 14.58 -2.38 -17.72
C GLU A 463 13.20 -2.29 -18.41
N GLY A 464 12.29 -1.51 -17.80
CA GLY A 464 11.04 -1.08 -18.42
C GLY A 464 10.57 0.32 -17.98
N THR A 465 10.24 0.48 -16.70
CA THR A 465 9.47 1.63 -16.19
C THR A 465 10.34 2.85 -15.85
N SER A 466 10.76 3.59 -16.88
CA SER A 466 11.52 4.85 -16.74
C SER A 466 10.64 6.01 -16.20
N GLY A 467 10.34 6.01 -14.89
CA GLY A 467 9.56 7.08 -14.28
C GLY A 467 9.50 7.15 -12.74
N ALA A 468 9.71 6.04 -12.03
CA ALA A 468 9.62 6.00 -10.56
C ALA A 468 10.96 5.68 -9.92
N SER A 469 11.42 6.55 -9.01
CA SER A 469 12.41 6.20 -7.99
C SER A 469 11.71 5.49 -6.84
N SER A 470 11.19 4.29 -7.08
CA SER A 470 10.52 3.47 -6.06
C SER A 470 11.50 3.10 -4.94
N VAL A 471 10.98 2.87 -3.73
CA VAL A 471 11.80 2.85 -2.51
C VAL A 471 11.61 1.56 -1.73
N THR A 472 12.74 0.92 -1.45
CA THR A 472 12.80 -0.46 -1.02
C THR A 472 12.64 -0.63 0.48
N ILE A 473 11.60 -1.37 0.87
CA ILE A 473 11.57 -2.20 2.09
C ILE A 473 12.11 -3.57 1.68
N TYR A 474 12.89 -4.25 2.52
CA TYR A 474 13.28 -5.64 2.26
C TYR A 474 12.33 -6.59 2.99
N GLU A 475 11.92 -7.65 2.30
CA GLU A 475 11.16 -8.81 2.80
C GLU A 475 11.61 -9.21 4.22
N LYS A 476 12.88 -9.56 4.42
CA LYS A 476 13.34 -10.08 5.74
C LYS A 476 13.61 -8.99 6.78
N ASP A 477 13.58 -7.70 6.37
CA ASP A 477 13.51 -6.57 7.30
C ASP A 477 12.04 -6.35 7.75
N LEU A 478 11.05 -6.72 6.92
CA LEU A 478 9.61 -6.65 7.22
C LEU A 478 9.10 -7.85 8.03
N GLU A 479 9.49 -9.08 7.68
CA GLU A 479 9.16 -10.32 8.45
C GLU A 479 9.64 -10.27 9.90
N ALA A 480 10.75 -9.57 10.15
CA ALA A 480 11.37 -9.50 11.48
C ALA A 480 10.59 -8.64 12.50
N GLN A 481 9.61 -7.85 12.07
CA GLN A 481 8.91 -6.88 12.91
C GLN A 481 8.12 -7.55 14.06
N LEU A 482 8.11 -6.88 15.22
CA LEU A 482 7.47 -7.35 16.45
C LEU A 482 6.29 -6.44 16.81
N THR A 483 5.50 -6.11 15.79
CA THR A 483 4.40 -5.14 15.81
C THR A 483 3.44 -5.48 14.68
N GLY A 484 2.13 -5.23 14.84
CA GLY A 484 1.24 -5.23 13.67
C GLY A 484 1.75 -4.20 12.66
N VAL A 485 1.71 -4.52 11.37
CA VAL A 485 2.20 -3.61 10.32
C VAL A 485 1.05 -3.15 9.43
N LEU A 486 0.89 -1.83 9.35
CA LEU A 486 -0.04 -1.15 8.47
C LEU A 486 0.77 -0.46 7.37
N LEU A 487 0.84 -1.12 6.22
CA LEU A 487 1.43 -0.57 5.00
C LEU A 487 0.37 0.29 4.31
N VAL A 488 0.65 1.58 4.11
CA VAL A 488 -0.25 2.46 3.36
C VAL A 488 0.47 3.14 2.22
N ALA A 489 -0.14 3.16 1.04
CA ALA A 489 0.37 3.91 -0.10
C ALA A 489 -0.70 4.84 -0.69
N ASN A 490 -0.23 5.93 -1.30
CA ASN A 490 -1.06 6.92 -1.98
C ASN A 490 -1.05 6.73 -3.52
N ARG A 491 -0.29 5.76 -4.02
CA ARG A 491 -0.26 5.28 -5.41
C ARG A 491 -0.33 3.75 -5.50
N GLY A 492 0.51 3.03 -4.77
CA GLY A 492 0.44 1.57 -4.75
C GLY A 492 1.48 0.86 -3.89
N ILE A 493 1.29 -0.45 -3.76
CA ILE A 493 2.17 -1.37 -3.04
C ILE A 493 2.58 -2.48 -4.01
N THR A 494 3.89 -2.65 -4.21
CA THR A 494 4.46 -3.72 -5.02
C THR A 494 5.22 -4.69 -4.13
N LEU A 495 4.99 -5.99 -4.28
CA LEU A 495 5.88 -7.04 -3.77
C LEU A 495 6.62 -7.67 -4.96
N GLN A 496 7.93 -7.86 -4.85
CA GLN A 496 8.67 -8.69 -5.80
C GLN A 496 8.47 -10.19 -5.53
N ASP A 497 8.73 -11.02 -6.55
CA ASP A 497 9.06 -12.44 -6.45
C ASP A 497 10.00 -12.72 -5.26
N LEU A 498 9.55 -13.47 -4.25
CA LEU A 498 10.25 -13.70 -2.97
C LEU A 498 11.05 -15.01 -3.00
N ALA A 499 12.29 -15.04 -2.50
CA ALA A 499 13.20 -16.18 -2.74
C ALA A 499 12.86 -17.47 -1.97
N ASP A 500 11.95 -17.39 -1.01
CA ASP A 500 11.33 -18.51 -0.31
C ASP A 500 9.79 -18.58 -0.51
N ASP A 501 9.25 -17.84 -1.49
CA ASP A 501 7.82 -17.80 -1.86
C ASP A 501 6.86 -17.36 -0.73
N GLU A 502 7.38 -16.81 0.38
CA GLU A 502 6.67 -16.63 1.66
C GLU A 502 6.90 -15.22 2.23
N LEU A 503 5.88 -14.65 2.90
CA LEU A 503 6.02 -13.43 3.72
C LEU A 503 5.58 -13.73 5.15
N THR A 504 6.53 -14.17 5.96
CA THR A 504 6.31 -14.80 7.27
C THR A 504 6.07 -13.77 8.40
N MET A 505 4.90 -13.15 8.43
CA MET A 505 4.54 -12.25 9.54
C MET A 505 4.12 -13.03 10.80
N THR A 506 4.60 -12.61 11.97
CA THR A 506 4.26 -13.21 13.29
C THR A 506 3.16 -12.45 14.05
N VAL A 507 2.49 -11.53 13.35
CA VAL A 507 1.70 -10.39 13.81
C VAL A 507 0.77 -9.94 12.67
N ASP A 508 -0.28 -9.16 12.96
CA ASP A 508 -1.23 -8.66 11.94
C ASP A 508 -0.53 -7.88 10.82
N LEU A 509 -1.01 -8.06 9.58
CA LEU A 509 -0.58 -7.32 8.40
C LEU A 509 -1.78 -6.73 7.66
N GLU A 510 -1.81 -5.41 7.56
CA GLU A 510 -2.78 -4.67 6.72
C GLU A 510 -2.04 -3.95 5.58
N LEU A 511 -2.49 -4.21 4.36
CA LEU A 511 -2.07 -3.51 3.15
C LEU A 511 -3.21 -2.58 2.72
N ARG A 512 -2.95 -1.28 2.66
CA ARG A 512 -3.95 -0.27 2.28
C ARG A 512 -3.45 0.61 1.15
N VAL A 513 -4.31 0.85 0.15
CA VAL A 513 -4.08 1.92 -0.82
C VAL A 513 -5.22 2.93 -0.76
N ARG A 514 -4.84 4.20 -0.64
CA ARG A 514 -5.73 5.36 -0.78
C ARG A 514 -5.59 5.86 -2.21
N GLY A 515 -6.60 5.69 -3.05
CA GLY A 515 -6.51 6.10 -4.44
C GLY A 515 -6.63 7.61 -4.61
N SER A 516 -6.11 8.12 -5.73
CA SER A 516 -6.38 9.49 -6.13
C SER A 516 -7.51 9.51 -7.17
N SER A 517 -8.72 9.86 -6.73
CA SER A 517 -9.94 9.94 -7.57
C SER A 517 -9.92 11.04 -8.65
N ASN A 518 -8.74 11.46 -9.10
CA ASN A 518 -8.47 12.67 -9.87
C ASN A 518 -8.42 12.43 -11.40
N GLY A 519 -9.41 11.70 -11.92
CA GLY A 519 -9.89 11.83 -13.30
C GLY A 519 -9.11 11.18 -14.45
N SER A 520 -7.85 10.78 -14.27
CA SER A 520 -7.10 9.99 -15.28
C SER A 520 -5.99 9.12 -14.66
N SER A 521 -6.00 7.82 -14.99
CA SER A 521 -4.82 6.94 -15.05
C SER A 521 -4.03 6.63 -13.76
N ASN A 522 -4.57 6.89 -12.56
CA ASN A 522 -4.00 6.40 -11.29
C ASN A 522 -5.11 5.92 -10.34
N THR A 523 -5.77 4.83 -10.72
CA THR A 523 -6.37 3.91 -9.74
C THR A 523 -5.24 3.36 -8.85
N GLY A 524 -5.44 3.33 -7.54
CA GLY A 524 -4.43 2.78 -6.64
C GLY A 524 -4.23 1.29 -6.89
N PHE A 525 -3.02 0.75 -6.77
CA PHE A 525 -2.78 -0.68 -7.04
C PHE A 525 -2.07 -1.40 -5.90
N ILE A 526 -2.39 -2.67 -5.72
CA ILE A 526 -1.55 -3.63 -5.01
C ILE A 526 -1.20 -4.71 -6.03
N VAL A 527 0.09 -4.96 -6.23
CA VAL A 527 0.66 -5.87 -7.25
C VAL A 527 1.71 -6.78 -6.63
N PHE A 528 1.76 -8.00 -7.12
CA PHE A 528 2.80 -8.99 -6.82
C PHE A 528 3.50 -9.28 -8.17
N GLU A 529 4.79 -8.98 -8.29
CA GLU A 529 5.59 -9.06 -9.53
C GLU A 529 6.30 -10.40 -9.66
N ASP A 530 6.03 -11.16 -10.73
CA ASP A 530 6.93 -12.20 -11.23
C ASP A 530 7.95 -11.58 -12.20
N LEU A 531 9.25 -11.84 -11.99
CA LEU A 531 10.35 -11.37 -12.85
C LEU A 531 11.21 -12.54 -13.40
N GLY A 532 10.64 -13.75 -13.46
CA GLY A 532 11.29 -14.97 -13.92
C GLY A 532 11.23 -15.19 -15.44
N THR A 533 12.22 -14.68 -16.19
CA THR A 533 12.38 -15.00 -17.63
C THR A 533 12.91 -16.43 -17.89
N GLY A 534 12.15 -17.46 -17.48
CA GLY A 534 12.39 -18.85 -17.89
C GLY A 534 11.82 -19.95 -16.99
N SER A 535 10.50 -20.22 -17.09
CA SER A 535 9.82 -21.47 -16.71
C SER A 535 10.16 -22.03 -15.32
N ALA A 536 9.66 -21.38 -14.26
CA ALA A 536 9.74 -21.89 -12.90
C ALA A 536 8.58 -21.40 -12.02
N SER A 537 7.40 -22.04 -12.13
CA SER A 537 6.38 -22.15 -11.07
C SER A 537 6.01 -20.84 -10.35
N ALA A 538 4.94 -20.16 -10.80
CA ALA A 538 4.43 -18.96 -10.15
C ALA A 538 4.06 -19.18 -8.66
N SER A 539 4.90 -18.66 -7.76
CA SER A 539 4.67 -18.64 -6.30
C SER A 539 5.19 -17.36 -5.60
N GLY A 540 5.41 -16.26 -6.33
CA GLY A 540 5.73 -14.93 -5.77
C GLY A 540 4.56 -14.18 -5.09
N GLY A 541 3.50 -14.88 -4.67
CA GLY A 541 2.36 -14.32 -3.94
C GLY A 541 2.48 -14.54 -2.42
N LEU A 542 1.57 -14.01 -1.61
CA LEU A 542 1.49 -14.32 -0.18
C LEU A 542 1.07 -15.80 0.01
N ASN A 543 2.00 -16.75 0.12
CA ASN A 543 1.68 -18.19 0.06
C ASN A 543 1.75 -19.01 1.36
N ASP A 544 2.25 -18.49 2.48
CA ASP A 544 1.99 -19.08 3.82
C ASP A 544 2.11 -18.06 4.97
N ALA A 545 1.57 -16.85 4.77
CA ALA A 545 1.74 -15.75 5.72
C ALA A 545 1.03 -16.01 7.08
N THR A 546 1.83 -16.29 8.12
CA THR A 546 1.37 -16.72 9.46
C THR A 546 0.77 -15.62 10.37
N ALA A 547 0.21 -14.55 9.80
CA ALA A 547 -0.42 -13.47 10.56
C ALA A 547 -1.72 -13.93 11.25
N ASP A 548 -2.14 -13.25 12.33
CA ASP A 548 -3.43 -13.56 12.97
C ASP A 548 -4.59 -13.15 12.04
N THR A 549 -4.55 -11.92 11.52
CA THR A 549 -5.33 -11.49 10.35
C THR A 549 -4.45 -10.93 9.22
N ILE A 550 -4.85 -11.20 7.98
CA ILE A 550 -4.40 -10.45 6.80
C ILE A 550 -5.57 -9.62 6.25
N ARG A 551 -5.34 -8.31 6.09
CA ARG A 551 -6.31 -7.38 5.49
C ARG A 551 -5.70 -6.73 4.26
N VAL A 552 -6.35 -6.87 3.11
CA VAL A 552 -5.96 -6.19 1.86
C VAL A 552 -7.09 -5.25 1.47
N THR A 553 -6.83 -3.95 1.57
CA THR A 553 -7.83 -2.89 1.40
C THR A 553 -7.39 -1.94 0.29
N ASN A 554 -8.23 -1.75 -0.72
CA ASN A 554 -8.01 -0.73 -1.75
C ASN A 554 -9.28 0.10 -1.85
N GLU A 555 -9.25 1.29 -1.27
CA GLU A 555 -10.46 2.08 -1.00
C GLU A 555 -11.10 2.69 -2.25
N ASP A 556 -10.37 2.71 -3.38
CA ASP A 556 -10.74 3.40 -4.62
C ASP A 556 -10.47 2.56 -5.89
N ALA A 557 -10.00 1.31 -5.79
CA ALA A 557 -9.50 0.52 -6.92
C ALA A 557 -9.36 -1.00 -6.64
N ASP A 558 -8.76 -1.73 -7.58
CA ASP A 558 -8.73 -3.20 -7.66
C ASP A 558 -7.50 -3.84 -6.97
N LEU A 559 -7.59 -5.13 -6.64
CA LEU A 559 -6.42 -5.98 -6.36
C LEU A 559 -6.00 -6.65 -7.65
N VAL A 560 -4.88 -6.22 -8.23
CA VAL A 560 -4.42 -6.68 -9.55
C VAL A 560 -3.32 -7.72 -9.35
N LEU A 561 -3.68 -8.99 -9.55
CA LEU A 561 -2.74 -10.10 -9.45
C LEU A 561 -2.20 -10.45 -10.84
N THR A 562 -1.05 -9.88 -11.20
CA THR A 562 -0.32 -10.18 -12.43
C THR A 562 0.43 -11.50 -12.35
N GLY A 563 -0.01 -12.51 -13.09
CA GLY A 563 0.76 -13.75 -13.28
C GLY A 563 1.85 -13.55 -14.34
N GLY A 564 3.00 -14.24 -14.18
CA GLY A 564 4.00 -14.37 -15.24
C GLY A 564 3.53 -15.25 -16.39
N THR A 565 4.42 -15.59 -17.32
CA THR A 565 4.11 -16.35 -18.56
C THR A 565 3.55 -17.76 -18.32
N ASP A 566 3.73 -18.31 -17.12
CA ASP A 566 3.18 -19.62 -16.72
C ASP A 566 1.76 -19.50 -16.12
N GLY A 567 1.22 -18.27 -15.96
CA GLY A 567 -0.20 -17.95 -15.85
C GLY A 567 -0.94 -18.45 -14.60
N SER A 568 -0.52 -18.02 -13.41
CA SER A 568 -1.26 -18.29 -12.16
C SER A 568 -1.06 -17.20 -11.11
N SER A 569 -2.15 -16.73 -10.51
CA SER A 569 -2.17 -15.58 -9.58
C SER A 569 -2.73 -15.98 -8.21
N ASN A 570 -1.87 -16.59 -7.38
CA ASN A 570 -2.24 -17.19 -6.09
C ASN A 570 -2.20 -16.16 -4.94
N PHE A 571 -3.23 -16.14 -4.09
CA PHE A 571 -3.28 -15.39 -2.82
C PHE A 571 -3.63 -16.38 -1.69
N ASP A 572 -2.65 -16.89 -0.97
CA ASP A 572 -2.76 -18.20 -0.31
C ASP A 572 -2.32 -18.16 1.15
N ALA A 573 -3.17 -17.56 1.98
CA ALA A 573 -2.91 -17.33 3.40
C ALA A 573 -3.35 -18.54 4.26
N THR A 574 -2.75 -19.71 4.02
CA THR A 574 -3.21 -20.99 4.62
C THR A 574 -3.25 -21.00 6.14
N THR A 575 -2.38 -20.20 6.78
CA THR A 575 -2.12 -20.18 8.21
C THR A 575 -2.82 -19.03 8.98
N ALA A 576 -3.48 -18.09 8.29
CA ALA A 576 -4.15 -16.97 8.92
C ALA A 576 -5.51 -17.35 9.53
N ASN A 577 -5.87 -16.76 10.68
CA ASN A 577 -7.19 -16.98 11.32
C ASN A 577 -8.32 -16.19 10.64
N GLN A 578 -8.01 -15.16 9.85
CA GLN A 578 -8.96 -14.46 8.98
C GLN A 578 -8.25 -13.87 7.74
N VAL A 579 -8.94 -13.93 6.60
CA VAL A 579 -8.56 -13.24 5.36
C VAL A 579 -9.70 -12.30 4.95
N THR A 580 -9.39 -11.02 4.82
CA THR A 580 -10.35 -10.00 4.37
C THR A 580 -9.77 -9.21 3.20
N VAL A 581 -10.42 -9.27 2.04
CA VAL A 581 -9.99 -8.58 0.81
C VAL A 581 -11.08 -7.58 0.42
N THR A 582 -10.91 -6.33 0.82
CA THR A 582 -11.87 -5.23 0.60
C THR A 582 -11.34 -4.31 -0.50
N VAL A 583 -11.62 -4.68 -1.75
CA VAL A 583 -11.19 -3.98 -2.97
C VAL A 583 -12.36 -3.87 -3.94
N GLY A 584 -12.27 -2.98 -4.94
CA GLY A 584 -13.32 -2.82 -5.97
C GLY A 584 -13.59 -4.14 -6.72
N ASN A 585 -12.55 -4.69 -7.34
CA ASN A 585 -12.54 -6.02 -7.92
C ASN A 585 -11.24 -6.75 -7.54
N LEU A 586 -11.32 -8.06 -7.28
CA LEU A 586 -10.16 -8.95 -7.26
C LEU A 586 -9.95 -9.49 -8.69
N VAL A 587 -8.88 -9.06 -9.37
CA VAL A 587 -8.70 -9.30 -10.81
C VAL A 587 -7.40 -10.03 -11.10
N ALA A 588 -7.49 -11.16 -11.79
CA ALA A 588 -6.38 -11.75 -12.54
C ALA A 588 -6.61 -11.54 -14.05
N VAL A 589 -5.65 -10.89 -14.72
CA VAL A 589 -5.66 -10.66 -16.18
C VAL A 589 -4.39 -11.25 -16.78
N THR A 590 -4.51 -12.07 -17.82
CA THR A 590 -3.36 -12.38 -18.69
C THR A 590 -3.37 -11.41 -19.88
N PRO A 591 -2.28 -10.68 -20.18
CA PRO A 591 -2.15 -9.99 -21.47
C PRO A 591 -2.14 -11.00 -22.63
N GLY A 592 -2.75 -10.64 -23.76
CA GLY A 592 -2.64 -11.43 -24.99
C GLY A 592 -1.17 -11.55 -25.44
N VAL A 593 -0.73 -12.78 -25.73
CA VAL A 593 0.70 -13.10 -25.91
C VAL A 593 1.11 -12.98 -27.39
N ASP A 594 1.21 -11.72 -27.85
CA ASP A 594 1.51 -11.36 -29.24
C ASP A 594 3.02 -11.47 -29.60
N ASP A 595 3.32 -11.99 -30.79
CA ASP A 595 4.64 -12.13 -31.45
C ASP A 595 5.78 -12.87 -30.68
N ALA A 596 5.57 -14.16 -30.33
CA ALA A 596 6.64 -15.07 -29.85
C ALA A 596 6.63 -16.45 -30.54
N ASP A 597 7.66 -16.75 -31.37
CA ASP A 597 7.90 -18.07 -32.00
C ASP A 597 8.69 -19.01 -31.05
N PRO A 598 7.97 -19.66 -30.10
CA PRO A 598 8.04 -21.11 -29.98
C PRO A 598 6.63 -21.76 -29.80
N PRO A 599 6.48 -23.08 -29.95
CA PRO A 599 5.15 -23.71 -29.97
C PRO A 599 4.48 -23.81 -28.58
N ALA A 600 3.19 -23.43 -28.54
CA ALA A 600 2.24 -23.60 -27.44
C ALA A 600 2.60 -22.89 -26.11
N GLU A 601 2.61 -21.56 -26.13
CA GLU A 601 2.43 -20.74 -24.92
C GLU A 601 0.96 -20.76 -24.46
N LYS A 602 0.69 -20.35 -23.22
CA LYS A 602 -0.64 -20.47 -22.58
C LYS A 602 -1.10 -19.16 -21.98
N ALA A 603 -2.30 -18.71 -22.35
CA ALA A 603 -3.00 -17.74 -21.52
C ALA A 603 -3.54 -18.46 -20.28
N SER A 604 -3.27 -17.98 -19.07
CA SER A 604 -3.93 -18.52 -17.86
C SER A 604 -4.06 -17.47 -16.75
N ALA A 605 -5.28 -17.28 -16.29
CA ALA A 605 -5.68 -16.32 -15.27
C ALA A 605 -6.41 -17.05 -14.15
N ASN A 606 -5.65 -17.54 -13.17
CA ASN A 606 -6.20 -18.19 -11.98
C ASN A 606 -6.22 -17.17 -10.83
N VAL A 607 -7.40 -16.77 -10.34
CA VAL A 607 -7.55 -16.21 -8.99
C VAL A 607 -7.63 -17.38 -8.01
N THR A 608 -6.95 -17.29 -6.88
CA THR A 608 -7.06 -18.28 -5.82
C THR A 608 -6.94 -17.62 -4.46
N VAL A 609 -7.84 -17.94 -3.53
CA VAL A 609 -7.88 -17.43 -2.15
C VAL A 609 -8.02 -18.59 -1.19
N ARG A 610 -7.07 -18.76 -0.26
CA ARG A 610 -7.18 -19.74 0.84
C ARG A 610 -7.06 -19.06 2.21
N SER A 611 -7.82 -19.55 3.19
CA SER A 611 -7.90 -19.00 4.55
C SER A 611 -8.11 -20.10 5.59
N GLY A 612 -7.44 -19.99 6.74
CA GLY A 612 -7.68 -20.86 7.89
C GLY A 612 -9.00 -20.55 8.63
N GLY A 613 -9.57 -19.37 8.40
CA GLY A 613 -10.88 -18.94 8.89
C GLY A 613 -11.78 -18.48 7.74
N ASP A 614 -12.53 -17.39 7.94
CA ASP A 614 -13.44 -16.82 6.93
C ASP A 614 -12.70 -16.22 5.71
N ILE A 615 -13.43 -16.10 4.59
CA ILE A 615 -13.09 -15.31 3.40
C ILE A 615 -14.21 -14.29 3.13
N GLN A 616 -13.85 -13.03 2.87
CA GLN A 616 -14.78 -12.00 2.36
C GLN A 616 -14.14 -11.21 1.22
N VAL A 617 -14.89 -11.06 0.12
CA VAL A 617 -14.53 -10.31 -1.11
C VAL A 617 -15.73 -9.51 -1.65
N GLU A 618 -15.47 -8.47 -2.44
CA GLU A 618 -16.54 -7.72 -3.14
C GLU A 618 -16.89 -8.41 -4.47
N ASN A 619 -16.13 -8.14 -5.54
CA ASN A 619 -16.24 -8.81 -6.85
C ASN A 619 -14.99 -9.62 -7.17
N VAL A 620 -15.09 -10.65 -8.01
CA VAL A 620 -13.96 -11.49 -8.45
C VAL A 620 -13.98 -11.70 -9.97
N ARG A 621 -12.90 -11.36 -10.68
CA ARG A 621 -12.75 -11.54 -12.14
C ARG A 621 -11.47 -12.30 -12.48
N ALA A 622 -11.59 -13.34 -13.31
CA ALA A 622 -10.50 -14.15 -13.83
C ALA A 622 -10.63 -14.24 -15.35
N GLU A 623 -9.73 -13.59 -16.09
CA GLU A 623 -9.86 -13.41 -17.54
C GLU A 623 -8.60 -13.84 -18.29
N ALA A 624 -8.72 -14.94 -19.05
CA ALA A 624 -7.68 -15.52 -19.88
C ALA A 624 -8.04 -15.38 -21.36
N ILE A 625 -7.50 -14.36 -22.01
CA ILE A 625 -7.56 -14.17 -23.47
C ILE A 625 -6.23 -14.62 -24.05
N GLY A 626 -6.27 -15.45 -25.09
CA GLY A 626 -5.09 -15.74 -25.90
C GLY A 626 -5.46 -15.78 -27.38
N GLU A 627 -4.73 -14.98 -28.14
CA GLU A 627 -4.84 -14.85 -29.59
C GLU A 627 -3.52 -15.42 -30.18
N GLN A 628 -3.58 -16.20 -31.25
CA GLN A 628 -2.38 -16.73 -31.91
C GLN A 628 -2.48 -16.74 -33.44
N ASP A 629 -1.33 -16.59 -34.09
CA ASP A 629 -1.18 -16.58 -35.55
C ASP A 629 -0.95 -17.97 -36.18
N SER A 630 -0.46 -18.99 -35.43
CA SER A 630 0.14 -20.16 -36.10
C SER A 630 0.27 -21.49 -35.34
N SER A 631 -0.28 -21.69 -34.13
CA SER A 631 -0.16 -22.99 -33.42
C SER A 631 -1.34 -23.33 -32.48
N SER A 632 -1.26 -24.48 -31.81
CA SER A 632 -2.22 -24.90 -30.78
C SER A 632 -2.14 -24.02 -29.53
N GLY A 633 -3.27 -23.40 -29.15
CA GLY A 633 -3.40 -22.50 -28.00
C GLY A 633 -4.21 -23.08 -26.84
N PHE A 634 -4.09 -22.44 -25.68
CA PHE A 634 -4.83 -22.76 -24.46
C PHE A 634 -5.12 -21.49 -23.64
N ALA A 635 -6.40 -21.27 -23.29
CA ALA A 635 -6.81 -20.35 -22.22
C ALA A 635 -7.33 -21.14 -21.02
N GLY A 636 -6.80 -20.83 -19.83
CA GLY A 636 -7.31 -21.33 -18.56
C GLY A 636 -7.67 -20.19 -17.62
N ALA A 637 -8.96 -19.96 -17.37
CA ALA A 637 -9.41 -19.09 -16.30
C ALA A 637 -9.90 -19.92 -15.12
N ALA A 638 -9.54 -19.54 -13.90
CA ALA A 638 -10.02 -20.19 -12.70
C ALA A 638 -10.25 -19.21 -11.54
N VAL A 639 -11.22 -19.53 -10.69
CA VAL A 639 -11.41 -18.92 -9.37
C VAL A 639 -11.51 -20.07 -8.36
N ASP A 640 -10.63 -20.08 -7.35
CA ASP A 640 -10.54 -21.13 -6.33
C ASP A 640 -10.56 -20.51 -4.93
N LEU A 641 -11.69 -20.57 -4.22
CA LEU A 641 -11.89 -19.96 -2.90
C LEU A 641 -12.07 -21.05 -1.83
N ARG A 642 -11.08 -21.31 -0.97
CA ARG A 642 -11.17 -22.35 0.09
C ARG A 642 -11.00 -21.80 1.50
N SER A 643 -12.03 -21.98 2.31
CA SER A 643 -12.20 -21.37 3.63
C SER A 643 -12.28 -22.43 4.73
N GLY A 644 -11.56 -22.20 5.83
CA GLY A 644 -11.74 -22.93 7.08
C GLY A 644 -13.04 -22.59 7.81
N GLY A 645 -13.64 -21.43 7.48
CA GLY A 645 -14.94 -20.95 7.96
C GLY A 645 -15.94 -20.75 6.82
N ASN A 646 -16.43 -19.53 6.68
CA ASN A 646 -17.42 -19.12 5.68
C ASN A 646 -16.77 -18.49 4.44
N VAL A 647 -17.51 -18.40 3.34
CA VAL A 647 -17.15 -17.59 2.16
C VAL A 647 -18.28 -16.60 1.87
N THR A 648 -17.96 -15.31 1.82
CA THR A 648 -18.91 -14.26 1.38
C THR A 648 -18.38 -13.51 0.17
N VAL A 649 -19.22 -13.37 -0.86
CA VAL A 649 -18.98 -12.53 -2.04
C VAL A 649 -20.13 -11.52 -2.14
N ASN A 650 -19.82 -10.22 -2.11
CA ASN A 650 -20.85 -9.17 -2.04
C ASN A 650 -21.39 -8.73 -3.41
N GLY A 651 -20.63 -8.96 -4.47
CA GLY A 651 -21.00 -8.70 -5.86
C GLY A 651 -20.72 -9.91 -6.74
N ASP A 652 -20.23 -9.65 -7.96
CA ASP A 652 -20.26 -10.61 -9.07
C ASP A 652 -18.99 -11.49 -9.13
N ILE A 653 -19.11 -12.68 -9.72
CA ILE A 653 -18.00 -13.58 -10.04
C ILE A 653 -17.96 -13.85 -11.55
N GLU A 654 -16.91 -13.42 -12.22
CA GLU A 654 -16.73 -13.54 -13.67
C GLU A 654 -15.48 -14.38 -13.98
N VAL A 655 -15.65 -15.47 -14.73
CA VAL A 655 -14.56 -16.38 -15.11
C VAL A 655 -14.62 -16.62 -16.61
N SER A 656 -13.77 -15.93 -17.37
CA SER A 656 -13.79 -15.93 -18.84
C SER A 656 -12.49 -16.49 -19.44
N ALA A 657 -12.64 -17.47 -20.34
CA ALA A 657 -11.54 -18.01 -21.14
C ALA A 657 -11.91 -17.93 -22.62
N GLU A 658 -11.17 -17.14 -23.42
CA GLU A 658 -11.31 -17.08 -24.88
C GLU A 658 -10.01 -17.55 -25.55
N GLN A 659 -10.12 -18.48 -26.49
CA GLN A 659 -9.06 -18.80 -27.46
C GLN A 659 -9.53 -18.49 -28.87
N THR A 660 -8.72 -17.70 -29.57
CA THR A 660 -8.91 -17.32 -30.97
C THR A 660 -7.64 -17.59 -31.76
N LEU A 661 -7.79 -18.21 -32.93
CA LEU A 661 -6.81 -18.09 -34.00
C LEU A 661 -7.36 -17.18 -35.08
N GLU A 662 -6.53 -16.24 -35.54
CA GLU A 662 -6.74 -15.46 -36.76
C GLU A 662 -5.65 -15.85 -37.79
N ASP A 663 -6.03 -16.59 -38.84
CA ASP A 663 -5.10 -17.15 -39.86
C ASP A 663 -5.01 -16.24 -41.10
N ASP A 664 -3.88 -15.50 -41.26
CA ASP A 664 -3.74 -14.41 -42.27
C ASP A 664 -2.63 -14.60 -43.34
N ASP A 665 -1.87 -15.72 -43.44
CA ASP A 665 -0.95 -15.89 -44.61
C ASP A 665 -0.49 -17.31 -45.09
N ASP A 666 -0.33 -18.38 -44.26
CA ASP A 666 0.23 -19.67 -44.79
C ASP A 666 -0.01 -20.94 -43.93
N PRO A 667 -1.09 -21.72 -44.17
CA PRO A 667 -1.47 -22.91 -43.37
C PRO A 667 -0.55 -24.13 -43.62
N LYS A 668 0.32 -24.44 -42.67
CA LYS A 668 1.38 -25.47 -42.78
C LYS A 668 1.12 -26.76 -41.99
N ASP A 669 0.59 -27.79 -42.64
CA ASP A 669 0.88 -29.22 -42.37
C ASP A 669 0.93 -29.66 -40.88
N PHE A 670 0.03 -29.13 -40.04
CA PHE A 670 -0.07 -29.37 -38.60
C PHE A 670 -1.47 -29.81 -38.15
N ARG A 671 -1.60 -30.08 -36.85
CA ARG A 671 -2.81 -30.53 -36.16
C ARG A 671 -3.01 -29.66 -34.94
N ASP A 672 -3.70 -28.54 -35.14
CA ASP A 672 -3.76 -27.47 -34.15
C ASP A 672 -5.06 -27.53 -33.35
N TRP A 673 -4.94 -27.32 -32.05
CA TRP A 673 -6.02 -27.51 -31.07
C TRP A 673 -6.14 -26.23 -30.26
N GLN A 674 -7.36 -25.69 -30.18
CA GLN A 674 -7.72 -24.57 -29.32
C GLN A 674 -8.58 -25.07 -28.17
N VAL A 675 -8.17 -24.75 -26.95
CA VAL A 675 -8.85 -25.18 -25.72
C VAL A 675 -9.10 -23.98 -24.83
N ALA A 676 -10.36 -23.72 -24.50
CA ALA A 676 -10.75 -22.77 -23.47
C ALA A 676 -11.29 -23.54 -22.26
N THR A 677 -10.79 -23.25 -21.07
CA THR A 677 -11.30 -23.80 -19.81
C THR A 677 -11.57 -22.68 -18.80
N ALA A 678 -12.79 -22.59 -18.27
CA ALA A 678 -13.20 -21.63 -17.25
C ALA A 678 -13.84 -22.37 -16.06
N TYR A 679 -13.30 -22.19 -14.84
CA TYR A 679 -13.78 -22.89 -13.65
C TYR A 679 -13.90 -22.03 -12.39
N LEU A 680 -15.01 -22.16 -11.68
CA LEU A 680 -15.18 -21.69 -10.31
C LEU A 680 -15.23 -22.89 -9.35
N ASP A 681 -14.40 -22.89 -8.31
CA ASP A 681 -14.43 -23.83 -7.18
C ASP A 681 -14.48 -23.04 -5.86
N VAL A 682 -15.45 -23.35 -5.00
CA VAL A 682 -15.62 -22.72 -3.68
C VAL A 682 -15.89 -23.81 -2.64
N ASP A 683 -15.04 -23.88 -1.61
CA ASP A 683 -15.11 -24.86 -0.52
C ASP A 683 -15.15 -24.13 0.82
N ALA A 684 -16.29 -24.21 1.52
CA ALA A 684 -16.50 -23.59 2.83
C ALA A 684 -16.65 -24.65 3.93
N GLY A 685 -15.66 -24.70 4.84
CA GLY A 685 -15.75 -25.47 6.08
C GLY A 685 -15.30 -26.92 5.95
N THR A 686 -14.01 -27.15 5.67
CA THR A 686 -13.40 -28.50 5.82
C THR A 686 -13.52 -29.08 7.24
N HIS A 687 -13.95 -28.27 8.23
CA HIS A 687 -14.03 -28.60 9.66
C HIS A 687 -15.38 -28.24 10.32
N SER A 688 -16.40 -29.06 10.06
CA SER A 688 -17.64 -29.19 10.86
C SER A 688 -18.62 -28.00 10.94
N SER A 689 -18.30 -26.87 10.29
CA SER A 689 -19.20 -25.74 10.05
C SER A 689 -18.59 -24.83 8.98
N GLY A 690 -19.42 -24.11 8.22
CA GLY A 690 -18.99 -23.19 7.16
C GLY A 690 -20.05 -23.07 6.06
N ALA A 691 -20.46 -21.84 5.75
CA ALA A 691 -21.49 -21.51 4.76
C ALA A 691 -20.93 -20.68 3.58
N ILE A 692 -21.63 -20.71 2.44
CA ILE A 692 -21.36 -19.87 1.26
C ILE A 692 -22.50 -18.87 1.08
N HIS A 693 -22.19 -17.58 0.94
CA HIS A 693 -23.14 -16.55 0.47
C HIS A 693 -22.54 -15.75 -0.68
N ILE A 694 -23.11 -15.84 -1.87
CA ILE A 694 -22.76 -15.02 -3.05
C ILE A 694 -23.98 -14.16 -3.40
N LYS A 695 -23.78 -12.83 -3.54
CA LYS A 695 -24.88 -11.86 -3.66
C LYS A 695 -25.08 -11.29 -5.07
N GLY A 696 -24.02 -11.24 -5.87
CA GLY A 696 -24.10 -10.90 -7.29
C GLY A 696 -24.27 -12.12 -8.18
N ASP A 697 -24.09 -11.91 -9.47
CA ASP A 697 -24.19 -12.94 -10.51
C ASP A 697 -22.91 -13.79 -10.61
N ILE A 698 -23.02 -15.00 -11.15
CA ILE A 698 -21.91 -15.93 -11.40
C ILE A 698 -21.87 -16.25 -12.90
N ASP A 699 -20.98 -15.61 -13.65
CA ASP A 699 -20.80 -15.78 -15.10
C ASP A 699 -19.50 -16.54 -15.39
N VAL A 700 -19.60 -17.83 -15.76
CA VAL A 700 -18.46 -18.69 -16.15
C VAL A 700 -18.56 -19.05 -17.63
N THR A 701 -17.66 -18.52 -18.46
CA THR A 701 -17.69 -18.66 -19.92
C THR A 701 -16.37 -19.19 -20.49
N ALA A 702 -16.43 -20.23 -21.31
CA ALA A 702 -15.28 -20.78 -22.04
C ALA A 702 -15.57 -20.90 -23.53
N THR A 703 -14.86 -20.13 -24.35
CA THR A 703 -15.06 -20.01 -25.81
C THR A 703 -13.79 -20.41 -26.55
N ALA A 704 -13.83 -21.50 -27.31
CA ALA A 704 -12.75 -21.89 -28.22
C ALA A 704 -13.19 -21.67 -29.68
N ALA A 705 -12.51 -20.78 -30.40
CA ALA A 705 -12.93 -20.31 -31.72
C ALA A 705 -11.79 -20.31 -32.77
N PHE A 706 -12.12 -20.70 -33.99
CA PHE A 706 -11.31 -20.45 -35.19
C PHE A 706 -11.95 -19.35 -36.04
N ARG A 707 -11.20 -18.29 -36.38
CA ARG A 707 -11.66 -17.19 -37.23
C ARG A 707 -10.74 -17.04 -38.44
N ALA A 708 -11.21 -17.41 -39.63
CA ALA A 708 -10.42 -17.31 -40.87
C ALA A 708 -11.24 -16.76 -42.04
N ASP A 709 -10.70 -15.75 -42.73
CA ASP A 709 -11.31 -15.12 -43.93
C ASP A 709 -10.71 -15.69 -45.23
N VAL A 710 -10.49 -17.01 -45.26
CA VAL A 710 -9.57 -17.67 -46.21
C VAL A 710 -10.30 -18.25 -47.44
N GLU A 711 -10.28 -17.52 -48.57
CA GLU A 711 -10.58 -18.09 -49.92
C GLU A 711 -9.44 -19.03 -50.41
N GLY A 712 -9.02 -20.01 -49.60
CA GLY A 712 -7.80 -20.82 -49.79
C GLY A 712 -8.03 -22.32 -49.92
N THR A 713 -7.14 -23.02 -50.64
CA THR A 713 -7.18 -24.48 -50.82
C THR A 713 -6.10 -25.19 -49.99
N ALA A 714 -6.35 -25.40 -48.70
CA ALA A 714 -5.59 -26.36 -47.87
C ALA A 714 -6.12 -27.80 -48.10
N SER A 715 -5.31 -28.84 -47.91
CA SER A 715 -5.66 -30.22 -48.34
C SER A 715 -5.51 -31.37 -47.34
N ASP A 716 -4.88 -31.17 -46.18
CA ASP A 716 -4.59 -32.28 -45.23
C ASP A 716 -4.69 -31.89 -43.74
N ASN A 717 -5.17 -30.68 -43.39
CA ASN A 717 -5.18 -30.19 -42.00
C ASN A 717 -6.41 -30.70 -41.20
N THR A 718 -6.19 -30.98 -39.91
CA THR A 718 -7.23 -31.22 -38.89
C THR A 718 -7.07 -30.13 -37.83
N TYR A 719 -8.16 -29.45 -37.51
CA TYR A 719 -8.24 -28.41 -36.49
C TYR A 719 -9.24 -28.84 -35.42
N ALA A 720 -9.06 -28.44 -34.16
CA ALA A 720 -9.91 -28.90 -33.05
C ALA A 720 -10.23 -27.76 -32.07
N ALA A 721 -11.51 -27.49 -31.83
CA ALA A 721 -11.97 -26.62 -30.76
C ALA A 721 -12.60 -27.46 -29.62
N GLU A 722 -12.27 -27.14 -28.37
CA GLU A 722 -13.00 -27.62 -27.18
C GLU A 722 -13.17 -26.49 -26.13
N GLY A 723 -14.42 -26.23 -25.73
CA GLY A 723 -14.78 -25.33 -24.65
C GLY A 723 -15.23 -26.09 -23.39
N TYR A 724 -14.71 -25.71 -22.22
CA TYR A 724 -15.03 -26.34 -20.93
C TYR A 724 -15.36 -25.28 -19.87
N ALA A 725 -16.61 -25.22 -19.42
CA ALA A 725 -17.05 -24.29 -18.37
C ALA A 725 -17.59 -25.04 -17.15
N GLY A 726 -17.33 -24.57 -15.93
CA GLY A 726 -18.03 -25.12 -14.77
C GLY A 726 -17.92 -24.41 -13.43
N VAL A 727 -18.92 -24.67 -12.59
CA VAL A 727 -19.08 -24.15 -11.22
C VAL A 727 -19.18 -25.30 -10.23
N TYR A 728 -18.40 -25.26 -9.16
CA TYR A 728 -18.41 -26.20 -8.03
C TYR A 728 -18.52 -25.41 -6.73
N LEU A 729 -19.63 -25.56 -5.99
CA LEU A 729 -19.81 -24.94 -4.67
C LEU A 729 -20.07 -26.02 -3.62
N LEU A 730 -19.21 -26.12 -2.62
CA LEU A 730 -19.25 -27.11 -1.53
C LEU A 730 -19.30 -26.39 -0.18
N ALA A 731 -20.28 -26.72 0.66
CA ALA A 731 -20.39 -26.19 2.02
C ALA A 731 -20.62 -27.28 3.07
N ALA A 732 -20.17 -27.02 4.30
CA ALA A 732 -20.50 -27.81 5.47
C ALA A 732 -21.94 -27.55 5.97
N ASP A 733 -22.36 -26.27 5.98
CA ASP A 733 -23.69 -25.81 6.38
C ASP A 733 -24.53 -25.38 5.15
N ASP A 734 -24.92 -24.10 5.07
CA ASP A 734 -25.83 -23.56 4.04
C ASP A 734 -25.10 -23.00 2.80
N ILE A 735 -25.78 -23.02 1.66
CA ILE A 735 -25.42 -22.26 0.45
C ILE A 735 -26.57 -21.32 0.08
N THR A 736 -26.28 -20.02 -0.01
CA THR A 736 -27.24 -18.97 -0.42
C THR A 736 -26.66 -18.20 -1.60
N LEU A 737 -27.40 -18.15 -2.72
CA LEU A 737 -27.02 -17.41 -3.92
C LEU A 737 -28.16 -16.46 -4.29
N ASP A 738 -27.90 -15.15 -4.32
CA ASP A 738 -28.96 -14.16 -4.55
C ASP A 738 -29.10 -13.78 -6.05
N GLY A 739 -28.02 -13.87 -6.85
CA GLY A 739 -27.98 -13.53 -8.29
C GLY A 739 -28.19 -14.71 -9.26
N GLU A 740 -28.03 -14.44 -10.55
CA GLU A 740 -28.08 -15.43 -11.66
C GLU A 740 -26.79 -16.26 -11.74
N ILE A 741 -26.89 -17.50 -12.23
CA ILE A 741 -25.74 -18.35 -12.57
C ILE A 741 -25.74 -18.63 -14.07
N ARG A 742 -24.75 -18.14 -14.82
CA ARG A 742 -24.46 -18.58 -16.19
C ARG A 742 -23.22 -19.47 -16.23
N VAL A 743 -23.35 -20.62 -16.89
CA VAL A 743 -22.21 -21.48 -17.26
C VAL A 743 -22.31 -21.78 -18.75
N ILE A 744 -21.44 -21.17 -19.55
CA ILE A 744 -21.48 -21.23 -21.01
C ILE A 744 -20.18 -21.84 -21.54
N ALA A 745 -20.29 -22.96 -22.26
CA ALA A 745 -19.20 -23.51 -23.05
C ALA A 745 -19.56 -23.41 -24.54
N ASP A 746 -18.68 -22.80 -25.34
CA ASP A 746 -18.82 -22.66 -26.79
C ASP A 746 -17.57 -23.20 -27.50
N ALA A 747 -17.79 -23.85 -28.63
CA ALA A 747 -16.76 -24.38 -29.51
C ALA A 747 -17.19 -24.20 -30.98
N ASP A 748 -16.58 -23.23 -31.67
CA ASP A 748 -16.84 -22.90 -33.08
C ASP A 748 -15.56 -23.10 -33.93
N ALA A 749 -15.62 -24.01 -34.89
CA ALA A 749 -14.57 -24.17 -35.90
C ALA A 749 -15.03 -23.63 -37.26
N SER A 750 -15.33 -22.34 -37.34
CA SER A 750 -15.74 -21.68 -38.59
C SER A 750 -14.68 -21.91 -39.69
N GLY A 751 -15.12 -22.45 -40.83
CA GLY A 751 -14.26 -22.71 -42.01
C GLY A 751 -13.46 -24.03 -42.04
N TYR A 752 -13.30 -24.77 -40.95
CA TYR A 752 -12.36 -25.92 -40.87
C TYR A 752 -13.01 -27.30 -40.60
N THR A 753 -12.20 -28.33 -40.34
CA THR A 753 -12.54 -29.74 -40.63
C THR A 753 -13.15 -30.58 -39.50
N ASP A 754 -12.81 -30.34 -38.23
CA ASP A 754 -13.22 -31.20 -37.09
C ASP A 754 -13.63 -30.33 -35.86
N VAL A 755 -14.55 -30.82 -35.01
CA VAL A 755 -14.96 -30.18 -33.73
C VAL A 755 -15.13 -31.27 -32.66
N TYR A 756 -14.35 -31.20 -31.58
CA TYR A 756 -14.34 -32.25 -30.55
C TYR A 756 -15.29 -31.99 -29.37
N GLY A 757 -15.74 -30.74 -29.17
CA GLY A 757 -17.01 -30.45 -28.49
C GLY A 757 -16.94 -29.61 -27.20
N ALA A 758 -18.11 -29.11 -26.78
CA ALA A 758 -18.28 -28.18 -25.66
C ALA A 758 -18.96 -28.83 -24.44
N LYS A 759 -18.53 -28.47 -23.23
CA LYS A 759 -18.97 -29.12 -21.98
C LYS A 759 -19.15 -28.10 -20.85
N ALA A 760 -20.39 -27.93 -20.38
CA ALA A 760 -20.79 -26.95 -19.36
C ALA A 760 -21.43 -27.64 -18.14
N HIS A 761 -20.93 -27.35 -16.92
CA HIS A 761 -21.37 -28.08 -15.73
C HIS A 761 -21.50 -27.21 -14.46
N ALA A 762 -22.64 -27.27 -13.76
CA ALA A 762 -22.81 -26.64 -12.44
C ALA A 762 -23.14 -27.68 -11.36
N TYR A 763 -22.43 -27.62 -10.23
CA TYR A 763 -22.47 -28.59 -9.14
C TYR A 763 -22.53 -27.88 -7.78
N LEU A 764 -23.69 -27.89 -7.13
CA LEU A 764 -23.92 -27.21 -5.84
C LEU A 764 -24.27 -28.23 -4.76
N PHE A 765 -23.45 -28.28 -3.71
CA PHE A 765 -23.47 -29.29 -2.66
C PHE A 765 -23.41 -28.69 -1.25
N ALA A 766 -24.57 -28.40 -0.66
CA ALA A 766 -24.69 -28.27 0.79
C ALA A 766 -24.62 -29.65 1.45
N ASP A 767 -24.07 -29.69 2.68
CA ASP A 767 -23.69 -30.91 3.41
C ASP A 767 -22.83 -31.89 2.60
N ALA A 768 -21.53 -31.59 2.54
CA ALA A 768 -20.50 -32.51 2.06
C ALA A 768 -19.99 -33.50 3.16
N GLY A 769 -20.45 -33.38 4.41
CA GLY A 769 -19.90 -34.01 5.61
C GLY A 769 -20.26 -35.49 5.84
N VAL A 770 -19.62 -36.41 5.10
CA VAL A 770 -19.96 -37.85 4.95
C VAL A 770 -20.30 -38.68 6.22
N GLU A 771 -19.94 -38.29 7.46
CA GLU A 771 -20.06 -39.16 8.66
C GLU A 771 -20.86 -38.64 9.88
N HIS A 772 -21.56 -37.49 9.83
CA HIS A 772 -22.30 -36.97 11.01
C HIS A 772 -23.84 -36.87 10.85
N GLU A 773 -24.58 -37.61 11.69
CA GLU A 773 -26.05 -37.45 11.82
C GLU A 773 -26.39 -36.12 12.54
N GLY A 774 -26.54 -35.02 11.79
CA GLY A 774 -27.09 -33.75 12.32
C GLY A 774 -26.50 -32.44 11.79
N SER A 775 -26.04 -32.39 10.53
CA SER A 775 -25.89 -31.13 9.77
C SER A 775 -27.24 -30.75 9.16
N ASP A 776 -27.71 -29.53 9.42
CA ASP A 776 -29.03 -29.03 8.99
C ASP A 776 -28.95 -28.24 7.66
N GLY A 777 -27.91 -28.49 6.83
CA GLY A 777 -27.51 -27.63 5.70
C GLY A 777 -28.49 -27.57 4.52
N ASN A 778 -28.77 -26.36 4.05
CA ASN A 778 -29.79 -26.02 3.04
C ASN A 778 -29.18 -25.38 1.78
N LEU A 779 -29.97 -25.27 0.72
CA LEU A 779 -29.61 -24.55 -0.51
C LEU A 779 -30.73 -23.58 -0.92
N ALA A 780 -30.41 -22.30 -1.07
CA ALA A 780 -31.31 -21.25 -1.53
C ALA A 780 -30.78 -20.59 -2.83
N LEU A 781 -31.64 -20.50 -3.84
CA LEU A 781 -31.37 -19.83 -5.12
C LEU A 781 -32.37 -18.68 -5.35
N GLY A 782 -31.85 -17.46 -5.46
CA GLY A 782 -32.60 -16.21 -5.66
C GLY A 782 -32.71 -15.76 -7.12
N GLY A 783 -31.73 -16.09 -7.97
CA GLY A 783 -31.73 -15.80 -9.41
C GLY A 783 -31.72 -17.06 -10.30
N ASP A 784 -31.90 -16.84 -11.61
CA ASP A 784 -32.00 -17.88 -12.63
C ASP A 784 -30.71 -18.71 -12.76
N VAL A 785 -30.82 -19.94 -13.30
CA VAL A 785 -29.67 -20.81 -13.58
C VAL A 785 -29.68 -21.21 -15.05
N LEU A 786 -28.70 -20.73 -15.81
CA LEU A 786 -28.46 -21.05 -17.21
C LEU A 786 -27.17 -21.86 -17.36
N VAL A 787 -27.27 -23.11 -17.79
CA VAL A 787 -26.11 -23.92 -18.20
C VAL A 787 -26.27 -24.30 -19.67
N SER A 788 -25.36 -23.82 -20.51
CA SER A 788 -25.40 -23.96 -21.96
C SER A 788 -24.09 -24.52 -22.51
N ALA A 789 -24.18 -25.54 -23.36
CA ALA A 789 -23.07 -26.01 -24.18
C ALA A 789 -23.49 -25.98 -25.67
N ASP A 790 -22.86 -25.15 -26.49
CA ASP A 790 -23.02 -25.18 -27.96
C ASP A 790 -21.72 -25.65 -28.62
N ALA A 791 -21.83 -26.53 -29.61
CA ALA A 791 -20.71 -27.07 -30.38
C ALA A 791 -21.11 -26.99 -31.86
N SER A 792 -20.55 -26.00 -32.56
CA SER A 792 -21.09 -25.52 -33.83
C SER A 792 -20.02 -25.38 -34.93
N HIS A 793 -20.50 -25.35 -36.18
CA HIS A 793 -19.66 -25.28 -37.38
C HIS A 793 -20.50 -24.82 -38.59
N GLN A 794 -19.93 -24.01 -39.51
CA GLN A 794 -20.54 -23.76 -40.83
C GLN A 794 -19.55 -23.60 -42.02
N THR A 795 -19.57 -24.60 -42.90
CA THR A 795 -19.69 -24.52 -44.38
C THR A 795 -18.54 -24.08 -45.34
N PHE A 796 -18.29 -25.00 -46.29
CA PHE A 796 -18.05 -24.83 -47.75
C PHE A 796 -16.69 -24.30 -48.31
N GLY A 797 -15.81 -25.24 -48.65
CA GLY A 797 -14.75 -25.09 -49.68
C GLY A 797 -14.76 -26.25 -50.73
N PRO A 798 -14.32 -26.05 -51.99
CA PRO A 798 -14.36 -27.09 -53.03
C PRO A 798 -13.04 -27.88 -53.25
N GLU A 799 -13.18 -29.20 -53.43
CA GLU A 799 -12.21 -30.19 -53.96
C GLU A 799 -11.15 -30.83 -53.01
N SER A 800 -11.48 -32.06 -52.55
CA SER A 800 -10.69 -33.32 -52.74
C SER A 800 -9.99 -34.06 -51.57
N THR A 801 -10.74 -34.98 -50.95
CA THR A 801 -10.30 -36.35 -50.53
C THR A 801 -9.14 -36.50 -49.52
N ARG A 802 -9.44 -36.36 -48.23
CA ARG A 802 -9.97 -37.44 -47.36
C ARG A 802 -10.83 -36.81 -46.26
N PHE A 803 -11.89 -37.51 -45.83
CA PHE A 803 -12.76 -37.05 -44.75
C PHE A 803 -13.03 -38.20 -43.79
N TYR A 804 -12.99 -37.87 -42.51
CA TYR A 804 -13.32 -38.71 -41.36
C TYR A 804 -13.78 -37.70 -40.31
N LEU A 805 -15.08 -37.61 -40.03
CA LEU A 805 -15.61 -36.67 -39.03
C LEU A 805 -15.84 -37.46 -37.74
N GLU A 806 -15.10 -37.14 -36.68
CA GLU A 806 -15.57 -37.47 -35.33
C GLU A 806 -16.52 -36.33 -34.90
N GLY A 807 -17.74 -36.70 -34.51
CA GLY A 807 -18.87 -35.77 -34.46
C GLY A 807 -18.87 -34.80 -33.28
N ALA A 808 -19.58 -33.68 -33.45
CA ALA A 808 -19.71 -32.65 -32.43
C ALA A 808 -20.45 -33.19 -31.19
N GLU A 809 -19.79 -33.13 -30.03
CA GLU A 809 -20.43 -33.38 -28.73
C GLU A 809 -20.74 -32.07 -28.00
N ALA A 810 -21.97 -31.93 -27.50
CA ALA A 810 -22.35 -30.86 -26.58
C ALA A 810 -22.96 -31.48 -25.31
N ARG A 811 -22.44 -31.10 -24.13
CA ARG A 811 -22.85 -31.70 -22.85
C ARG A 811 -23.09 -30.63 -21.80
N ALA A 812 -24.33 -30.50 -21.32
CA ALA A 812 -24.73 -29.58 -20.28
C ALA A 812 -25.25 -30.34 -19.05
N SER A 813 -24.84 -29.97 -17.83
CA SER A 813 -25.46 -30.54 -16.63
C SER A 813 -25.50 -29.64 -15.39
N VAL A 814 -26.62 -29.72 -14.67
CA VAL A 814 -26.79 -29.14 -13.32
C VAL A 814 -27.05 -30.26 -12.31
N ALA A 815 -26.36 -30.24 -11.17
CA ALA A 815 -26.74 -31.02 -9.99
C ALA A 815 -26.78 -30.15 -8.73
N LEU A 816 -27.94 -30.15 -8.06
CA LEU A 816 -28.21 -29.40 -6.82
C LEU A 816 -28.56 -30.38 -5.68
N LYS A 817 -27.93 -30.24 -4.51
CA LYS A 817 -28.16 -31.15 -3.36
C LYS A 817 -27.93 -30.43 -2.01
N ALA A 818 -28.76 -30.78 -1.02
CA ALA A 818 -28.66 -30.33 0.37
C ALA A 818 -29.01 -31.46 1.37
N ALA A 819 -28.73 -31.26 2.66
CA ALA A 819 -29.08 -32.22 3.72
C ALA A 819 -30.58 -32.21 4.01
N ASP A 820 -31.12 -31.02 4.30
CA ASP A 820 -32.54 -30.77 4.49
C ASP A 820 -33.15 -30.04 3.28
N ASP A 821 -33.41 -28.73 3.35
CA ASP A 821 -34.30 -28.07 2.38
C ASP A 821 -33.56 -27.46 1.18
N ILE A 822 -34.18 -27.53 0.00
CA ILE A 822 -33.78 -26.80 -1.21
C ILE A 822 -34.93 -25.88 -1.63
N THR A 823 -34.63 -24.60 -1.79
CA THR A 823 -35.60 -23.57 -2.17
C THR A 823 -35.11 -22.82 -3.41
N ILE A 824 -35.93 -22.78 -4.46
CA ILE A 824 -35.60 -22.18 -5.76
C ILE A 824 -36.68 -21.13 -6.08
N GLY A 825 -36.31 -19.85 -5.93
CA GLY A 825 -37.25 -18.74 -5.75
C GLY A 825 -37.75 -18.62 -4.30
N GLU A 826 -38.23 -17.43 -3.90
CA GLU A 826 -38.44 -17.09 -2.48
C GLU A 826 -39.53 -17.88 -1.73
N ARG A 827 -39.19 -18.44 -0.55
CA ARG A 827 -40.18 -18.55 0.54
C ARG A 827 -39.67 -18.57 2.00
N GLY A 828 -38.71 -17.71 2.37
CA GLY A 828 -38.30 -17.59 3.78
C GLY A 828 -37.59 -16.30 4.16
N ASP A 829 -38.29 -15.40 4.86
CA ASP A 829 -37.78 -14.38 5.79
C ASP A 829 -36.53 -13.52 5.39
N VAL A 830 -36.41 -13.14 4.11
CA VAL A 830 -35.53 -12.04 3.64
C VAL A 830 -36.40 -10.87 3.14
N ASP A 831 -35.97 -9.61 3.30
CA ASP A 831 -36.81 -8.39 3.14
C ASP A 831 -36.35 -7.50 1.95
N SER A 832 -36.13 -8.11 0.76
CA SER A 832 -35.56 -7.38 -0.40
C SER A 832 -36.04 -7.81 -1.81
N ALA A 833 -37.29 -8.20 -1.95
CA ALA A 833 -38.16 -7.90 -3.10
C ALA A 833 -37.65 -8.20 -4.55
N SER A 834 -37.90 -9.43 -5.00
CA SER A 834 -38.61 -9.59 -6.28
C SER A 834 -39.65 -10.73 -6.19
N ASP A 835 -40.82 -10.55 -6.80
CA ASP A 835 -41.88 -11.57 -6.96
C ASP A 835 -41.66 -12.37 -8.28
N GLU A 836 -40.45 -12.33 -8.86
CA GLU A 836 -40.12 -12.96 -10.14
C GLU A 836 -39.87 -14.48 -9.96
N PRO A 837 -40.33 -15.34 -10.89
CA PRO A 837 -40.12 -16.78 -10.81
C PRO A 837 -38.71 -17.18 -11.25
N VAL A 838 -37.96 -17.87 -10.37
CA VAL A 838 -36.61 -18.38 -10.65
C VAL A 838 -36.66 -19.61 -11.55
N ASN A 839 -35.96 -19.55 -12.68
CA ASN A 839 -35.99 -20.56 -13.73
C ASN A 839 -34.66 -21.31 -13.85
N ILE A 840 -34.72 -22.58 -14.25
CA ILE A 840 -33.53 -23.40 -14.53
C ILE A 840 -33.55 -23.83 -16.00
N THR A 841 -32.57 -23.37 -16.76
CA THR A 841 -32.37 -23.71 -18.17
C THR A 841 -31.08 -24.52 -18.34
N VAL A 842 -31.20 -25.74 -18.86
CA VAL A 842 -30.05 -26.61 -19.19
C VAL A 842 -30.13 -26.97 -20.67
N ALA A 843 -29.31 -26.32 -21.48
CA ALA A 843 -29.30 -26.45 -22.93
C ALA A 843 -28.00 -27.10 -23.42
N SER A 844 -28.10 -28.09 -24.31
CA SER A 844 -26.96 -28.58 -25.07
C SER A 844 -27.32 -28.60 -26.55
N ARG A 845 -26.36 -28.26 -27.40
CA ARG A 845 -26.61 -27.97 -28.80
C ARG A 845 -25.41 -28.42 -29.65
N ALA A 846 -25.62 -29.39 -30.52
CA ALA A 846 -24.56 -30.04 -31.30
C ALA A 846 -24.93 -30.05 -32.79
N TYR A 847 -24.08 -29.47 -33.63
CA TYR A 847 -24.35 -29.29 -35.06
C TYR A 847 -23.30 -29.99 -35.93
N SER A 848 -23.76 -30.68 -36.98
CA SER A 848 -22.88 -31.29 -37.99
C SER A 848 -23.48 -31.22 -39.40
N ASP A 849 -22.66 -30.86 -40.37
CA ASP A 849 -23.02 -30.78 -41.80
C ASP A 849 -22.74 -32.12 -42.51
N MET A 850 -23.76 -32.72 -43.14
CA MET A 850 -23.61 -33.95 -43.93
C MET A 850 -23.12 -33.66 -45.36
N ASN A 851 -21.99 -34.25 -45.75
CA ASN A 851 -21.42 -34.09 -47.09
C ASN A 851 -21.95 -35.13 -48.11
N MET A 852 -22.87 -34.69 -48.97
CA MET A 852 -23.55 -35.50 -49.99
C MET A 852 -23.03 -35.27 -51.43
N LEU A 853 -21.71 -35.33 -51.65
CA LEU A 853 -21.08 -34.99 -52.96
C LEU A 853 -20.29 -36.13 -53.65
N ASP A 854 -20.95 -37.22 -54.04
CA ASP A 854 -20.32 -38.28 -54.86
C ASP A 854 -20.00 -37.81 -56.30
N LEU A 855 -18.74 -37.40 -56.51
CA LEU A 855 -18.24 -36.99 -57.83
C LEU A 855 -18.16 -38.20 -58.78
N PRO A 856 -18.70 -38.11 -60.02
CA PRO A 856 -18.83 -39.26 -60.94
C PRO A 856 -17.48 -39.72 -61.52
N GLY A 857 -16.72 -40.46 -60.71
CA GLY A 857 -15.35 -40.91 -60.98
C GLY A 857 -14.57 -41.31 -59.72
N SER A 858 -15.10 -41.05 -58.52
CA SER A 858 -14.61 -41.54 -57.24
C SER A 858 -14.49 -43.08 -57.21
N PRO A 859 -13.53 -43.64 -56.44
CA PRO A 859 -13.53 -45.06 -56.10
C PRO A 859 -14.46 -45.31 -54.90
N ALA A 860 -15.76 -45.52 -55.14
CA ALA A 860 -16.73 -45.79 -54.08
C ALA A 860 -16.29 -46.93 -53.14
N GLY A 861 -16.11 -46.61 -51.84
CA GLY A 861 -15.67 -47.57 -50.83
C GLY A 861 -14.90 -47.01 -49.62
N GLU A 862 -15.06 -45.72 -49.30
CA GLU A 862 -14.71 -45.14 -47.99
C GLU A 862 -16.01 -44.52 -47.48
N ASP A 863 -16.35 -44.77 -46.20
CA ASP A 863 -17.62 -44.39 -45.59
C ASP A 863 -17.51 -42.97 -45.02
N ASN A 864 -18.50 -42.11 -45.33
CA ASN A 864 -18.66 -40.80 -44.68
C ASN A 864 -19.61 -41.04 -43.50
N ASP A 865 -19.09 -41.17 -42.29
CA ASP A 865 -19.90 -41.11 -41.06
C ASP A 865 -19.94 -39.65 -40.59
N ALA A 866 -21.12 -39.13 -40.26
CA ALA A 866 -21.28 -37.85 -39.54
C ALA A 866 -22.22 -38.02 -38.34
N SER A 867 -21.85 -37.48 -37.18
CA SER A 867 -22.69 -37.53 -35.99
C SER A 867 -22.76 -36.21 -35.22
N ALA A 868 -23.83 -36.05 -34.46
CA ALA A 868 -24.02 -34.98 -33.48
C ALA A 868 -24.61 -35.57 -32.20
N HIS A 869 -24.04 -35.22 -31.05
CA HIS A 869 -24.44 -35.77 -29.76
C HIS A 869 -24.67 -34.65 -28.73
N ALA A 870 -25.94 -34.31 -28.51
CA ALA A 870 -26.35 -33.30 -27.52
C ALA A 870 -26.92 -34.00 -26.27
N VAL A 871 -26.43 -33.63 -25.08
CA VAL A 871 -26.84 -34.26 -23.82
C VAL A 871 -27.04 -33.24 -22.70
N SER A 872 -28.27 -33.14 -22.18
CA SER A 872 -28.68 -32.21 -21.12
C SER A 872 -29.21 -32.93 -19.88
N TYR A 873 -28.60 -32.69 -18.72
CA TYR A 873 -28.98 -33.32 -17.45
C TYR A 873 -29.28 -32.30 -16.34
N LEU A 874 -30.46 -32.41 -15.70
CA LEU A 874 -30.76 -31.74 -14.44
C LEU A 874 -31.03 -32.78 -13.33
N THR A 875 -30.42 -32.61 -12.17
CA THR A 875 -30.73 -33.38 -10.95
C THR A 875 -30.84 -32.45 -9.73
N VAL A 876 -31.94 -32.53 -8.99
CA VAL A 876 -32.16 -31.77 -7.76
C VAL A 876 -32.57 -32.73 -6.64
N ALA A 877 -31.88 -32.69 -5.49
CA ALA A 877 -32.07 -33.66 -4.41
C ALA A 877 -32.00 -33.05 -3.00
N ALA A 878 -33.17 -32.76 -2.44
CA ALA A 878 -33.35 -32.36 -1.04
C ALA A 878 -33.60 -33.59 -0.14
N GLY A 879 -33.13 -33.55 1.11
CA GLY A 879 -33.39 -34.63 2.08
C GLY A 879 -32.57 -35.90 1.85
N LEU A 880 -31.27 -35.87 2.20
CA LEU A 880 -30.51 -37.12 2.42
C LEU A 880 -31.05 -37.87 3.65
N HIS A 881 -31.56 -37.11 4.62
CA HIS A 881 -32.27 -37.59 5.80
C HIS A 881 -33.79 -37.35 5.66
N SER A 882 -34.59 -37.88 6.57
CA SER A 882 -36.05 -38.02 6.38
C SER A 882 -36.89 -36.73 6.57
N SER A 883 -36.27 -35.56 6.43
CA SER A 883 -36.80 -34.24 6.81
C SER A 883 -36.86 -33.26 5.63
N GLY A 884 -35.83 -33.22 4.79
CA GLY A 884 -35.72 -32.26 3.69
C GLY A 884 -36.86 -32.21 2.67
N ALA A 885 -37.22 -30.99 2.27
CA ALA A 885 -38.22 -30.63 1.29
C ALA A 885 -37.58 -29.91 0.08
N LEU A 886 -38.18 -30.07 -1.09
CA LEU A 886 -37.83 -29.33 -2.30
C LEU A 886 -39.00 -28.44 -2.71
N ASP A 887 -38.78 -27.12 -2.77
CA ASP A 887 -39.74 -26.11 -3.22
C ASP A 887 -39.14 -25.31 -4.40
N ILE A 888 -39.88 -25.22 -5.50
CA ILE A 888 -39.43 -24.61 -6.76
C ILE A 888 -40.56 -23.76 -7.34
N LEU A 889 -40.27 -22.49 -7.62
CA LEU A 889 -41.28 -21.45 -7.90
C LEU A 889 -41.20 -20.82 -9.30
N GLY A 890 -40.46 -21.44 -10.23
CA GLY A 890 -40.41 -21.06 -11.64
C GLY A 890 -40.23 -22.24 -12.59
N ASP A 891 -39.90 -21.92 -13.85
CA ASP A 891 -39.92 -22.89 -14.95
C ASP A 891 -38.62 -23.71 -15.03
N ILE A 892 -38.72 -24.94 -15.51
CA ILE A 892 -37.56 -25.82 -15.75
C ILE A 892 -37.54 -26.15 -17.23
N ASN A 893 -36.49 -25.74 -17.95
CA ASN A 893 -36.32 -25.98 -19.37
C ASN A 893 -35.05 -26.79 -19.61
N VAL A 894 -35.18 -28.06 -19.99
CA VAL A 894 -34.04 -28.92 -20.31
C VAL A 894 -34.17 -29.43 -21.74
N SER A 895 -33.29 -28.96 -22.62
CA SER A 895 -33.32 -29.25 -24.05
C SER A 895 -31.97 -29.73 -24.55
N ALA A 896 -31.97 -30.73 -25.42
CA ALA A 896 -30.80 -31.20 -26.13
C ALA A 896 -31.14 -31.18 -27.62
N ASP A 897 -30.38 -30.44 -28.42
CA ASP A 897 -30.63 -30.30 -29.86
C ASP A 897 -29.44 -30.81 -30.66
N ALA A 898 -29.65 -31.85 -31.45
CA ALA A 898 -28.63 -32.51 -32.25
C ALA A 898 -29.11 -32.53 -33.72
N GLU A 899 -28.61 -31.60 -34.54
CA GLU A 899 -29.02 -31.48 -35.94
C GLU A 899 -27.92 -31.96 -36.91
N LEU A 900 -28.25 -32.99 -37.70
CA LEU A 900 -27.53 -33.38 -38.91
C LEU A 900 -28.12 -32.63 -40.12
N HIS A 901 -27.36 -31.69 -40.68
CA HIS A 901 -27.79 -30.85 -41.79
C HIS A 901 -27.44 -31.45 -43.16
N ASP A 902 -28.43 -31.91 -43.92
CA ASP A 902 -28.26 -32.20 -45.37
C ASP A 902 -28.10 -30.87 -46.13
N ALA A 903 -26.93 -30.63 -46.71
CA ALA A 903 -26.55 -29.39 -47.40
C ALA A 903 -27.47 -29.09 -48.62
N GLY A 904 -28.56 -28.38 -48.35
CA GLY A 904 -29.84 -28.59 -49.03
C GLY A 904 -29.92 -28.36 -50.56
N SER A 905 -30.27 -29.44 -51.26
CA SER A 905 -31.24 -29.45 -52.38
C SER A 905 -30.83 -28.97 -53.80
N HIS A 906 -29.58 -28.59 -54.05
CA HIS A 906 -29.20 -28.03 -55.37
C HIS A 906 -29.18 -29.02 -56.57
N PHE A 907 -29.18 -30.35 -56.35
CA PHE A 907 -29.20 -31.35 -57.42
C PHE A 907 -30.41 -32.32 -57.37
N ASN A 908 -31.49 -31.93 -58.04
CA ASN A 908 -32.76 -32.67 -58.11
C ASN A 908 -32.73 -33.94 -59.04
N TYR A 909 -31.61 -34.67 -59.07
CA TYR A 909 -31.38 -35.82 -59.97
C TYR A 909 -30.39 -36.84 -59.35
N LEU A 910 -30.87 -37.81 -58.53
CA LEU A 910 -30.36 -39.22 -58.41
C LEU A 910 -30.94 -40.02 -57.22
N GLN A 911 -32.23 -39.85 -56.91
CA GLN A 911 -32.90 -40.50 -55.77
C GLN A 911 -33.04 -42.05 -55.70
N PRO A 912 -32.69 -42.93 -56.68
CA PRO A 912 -32.95 -44.38 -56.57
C PRO A 912 -31.76 -45.29 -56.19
N TYR A 913 -30.62 -44.77 -55.70
CA TYR A 913 -29.42 -45.60 -55.41
C TYR A 913 -28.91 -45.63 -53.96
N LEU A 914 -29.32 -44.68 -53.10
CA LEU A 914 -28.87 -44.55 -51.70
C LEU A 914 -29.50 -45.60 -50.77
N SER A 915 -29.08 -46.86 -50.90
CA SER A 915 -29.55 -47.97 -50.04
C SER A 915 -28.53 -49.11 -49.91
N TYR A 916 -27.24 -48.81 -50.10
CA TYR A 916 -26.17 -49.81 -50.13
C TYR A 916 -24.76 -49.29 -49.78
N LEU A 917 -24.68 -48.12 -49.14
CA LEU A 917 -23.55 -47.74 -48.27
C LEU A 917 -24.05 -47.89 -46.83
N GLY A 918 -23.14 -48.04 -45.88
CA GLY A 918 -23.48 -48.47 -44.52
C GLY A 918 -22.49 -47.95 -43.50
N GLY A 919 -22.28 -46.63 -43.54
CA GLY A 919 -21.89 -45.86 -42.37
C GLY A 919 -23.05 -45.75 -41.37
N ASP A 920 -22.72 -45.37 -40.14
CA ASP A 920 -23.64 -45.20 -39.02
C ASP A 920 -23.80 -43.69 -38.73
N ASP A 921 -24.50 -42.97 -39.62
CA ASP A 921 -24.88 -41.55 -39.45
C ASP A 921 -25.96 -41.40 -38.35
N ASP A 922 -25.58 -40.94 -37.16
CA ASP A 922 -26.49 -40.81 -36.00
C ASP A 922 -26.48 -39.39 -35.38
N ALA A 923 -27.66 -38.79 -35.25
CA ALA A 923 -27.89 -37.61 -34.41
C ALA A 923 -28.67 -38.05 -33.16
N ASP A 924 -28.01 -38.00 -32.00
CA ASP A 924 -28.59 -38.39 -30.72
C ASP A 924 -28.69 -37.17 -29.80
N ALA A 925 -29.94 -36.78 -29.50
CA ALA A 925 -30.28 -35.83 -28.46
C ALA A 925 -30.80 -36.56 -27.21
N PHE A 926 -30.33 -36.18 -26.02
CA PHE A 926 -30.80 -36.76 -24.76
C PHE A 926 -30.96 -35.73 -23.64
N SER A 927 -32.21 -35.41 -23.31
CA SER A 927 -32.60 -34.56 -22.17
C SER A 927 -33.12 -35.38 -20.98
N THR A 928 -32.81 -34.98 -19.74
CA THR A 928 -33.37 -35.62 -18.53
C THR A 928 -33.41 -34.69 -17.32
N VAL A 929 -34.53 -34.73 -16.60
CA VAL A 929 -34.76 -34.06 -15.30
C VAL A 929 -35.04 -35.10 -14.21
N ASN A 930 -34.32 -35.03 -13.09
CA ASN A 930 -34.58 -35.82 -11.88
C ASN A 930 -34.81 -34.91 -10.68
N LEU A 931 -35.96 -35.01 -10.00
CA LEU A 931 -36.29 -34.23 -8.81
C LEU A 931 -36.57 -35.17 -7.62
N PHE A 932 -35.92 -34.91 -6.48
CA PHE A 932 -36.09 -35.68 -5.24
C PHE A 932 -36.26 -34.74 -4.03
N GLY A 933 -37.21 -35.09 -3.15
CA GLY A 933 -37.41 -34.49 -1.83
C GLY A 933 -37.90 -35.56 -0.85
N ALA A 934 -37.36 -35.59 0.36
CA ALA A 934 -37.61 -36.69 1.31
C ALA A 934 -38.94 -36.57 2.07
N SER A 935 -39.33 -35.37 2.47
CA SER A 935 -40.59 -35.10 3.18
C SER A 935 -41.67 -34.51 2.28
N ALA A 936 -41.28 -33.61 1.37
CA ALA A 936 -42.17 -32.91 0.46
C ALA A 936 -41.48 -32.55 -0.87
N LEU A 937 -42.30 -32.39 -1.90
CA LEU A 937 -41.97 -31.77 -3.18
C LEU A 937 -43.10 -30.79 -3.50
N ARG A 938 -42.76 -29.51 -3.69
CA ARG A 938 -43.65 -28.45 -4.17
C ARG A 938 -43.03 -27.85 -5.43
N TYR A 939 -43.89 -27.50 -6.38
CA TYR A 939 -43.51 -27.06 -7.71
C TYR A 939 -44.60 -26.14 -8.28
N GLU A 940 -44.24 -24.93 -8.68
CA GLU A 940 -45.16 -23.88 -9.15
C GLU A 940 -44.63 -23.17 -10.42
N GLY A 941 -44.46 -23.92 -11.52
CA GLY A 941 -44.12 -23.45 -12.88
C GLY A 941 -44.58 -24.42 -13.98
N ASP A 942 -43.98 -24.37 -15.17
CA ASP A 942 -44.02 -25.41 -16.22
C ASP A 942 -42.64 -26.09 -16.40
N ILE A 943 -42.62 -27.42 -16.55
CA ILE A 943 -41.41 -28.21 -16.85
C ILE A 943 -41.40 -28.62 -18.32
N THR A 944 -40.50 -28.03 -19.11
CA THR A 944 -40.21 -28.39 -20.49
C THR A 944 -39.03 -29.36 -20.54
N VAL A 945 -39.21 -30.47 -21.27
CA VAL A 945 -38.13 -31.36 -21.67
C VAL A 945 -38.31 -31.66 -23.16
N ASP A 946 -37.37 -31.19 -23.98
CA ASP A 946 -37.26 -31.49 -25.42
C ASP A 946 -36.10 -32.48 -25.63
#